data_AF-A0A8X7VZB5-F1
#
_entry.id   AF-A0A8X7VZB5-F1
#
_cell.length_a   1.000
_cell.length_b   1.000
_cell.length_c   1.000
_cell.angle_alpha   90.00
_cell.angle_beta   90.00
_cell.angle_gamma   90.00
#
_symmetry.space_group_name_H-M   'P 1'
#
loop_
_entity.id
_entity.type
_entity.pdbx_description
1 polymer ?
#
loop_
_entity_poly.entity_id
_entity_poly.type
_entity_poly.pdbx_seq_one_letter_code
_entity_poly.pdbx_strand_id
1 'polypeptide(L)'
;MYALLWSWSFTGLFLSSILANGVMGSDEMFNSFNGTYVFHRQDDNDDDADHVLVVGLTLVQAATADGAVCLDGSVPGYHLYRGYGSGANNWIIQLQGGAWFDSITDCQNRKRSRVGSSTLMEKQINFKGILSNKAAENPDFYNWNKAEVRYCDGASFSGDSENKRKAYILAVMEDLMAKGMCQAKQALLNGCSSGGLSAILRCDDFSSLFPPTTKVKCMSDAGFFLDAVDISGARSLRRMYSGVVNTQGLQNMLPRTCTRHLDPTMCLFPQNIINQVKTPLFILNSAFDSWQIENSIAPPSADPSGSWHNCTSSFKCNASQMQFLEGFKMSMLDALKTFSMSSKNGMFIISRWAHCLAERKDTWFPGNSQPGEDKGIAVVVGDWYFERAKNVNQTNMTILTTLRLFLSSILANGVMGSDEMFNSFNGTYVFHRQDDNDDDADHVLVVGLTLVQAATADGAVCLDGSVPGYHLYRGYGSGANNWIIQLQGGAWCDSIEDCQNRKSSSYGSSTLMEKQLNFTGLLSNKAAENPDFYNWNKVKVRYCDGASFSGDSENKTAQLQFRGKRIFLAVMEDLMAKGMCQAKQALLNGCSSGGLSAILRCDDFSSLFPPTTKVKCMSDAGFFLDAADISGDRPLRRMYSGVVNAQGLQNTLPRTCFFPQNIINQVKTPLFILNSAFDSWQIENSIAPPSADPSGSWHNCSSSFKCNASQMQFLEGFKMSMLDALKTFSMSSKNGMFISSRWAHCLAERKDTWFPGNSQPGEDKGIAVAVGDWYFERAKKLKFTD
;
A
#
# COMPACT_ATOMS: atom_id res chain seq x y z
N MET A 1 64.79 -43.05 49.47
CA MET A 1 64.21 -42.83 50.81
C MET A 1 62.76 -43.28 50.74
N TYR A 2 62.48 -44.40 51.40
CA TYR A 2 61.19 -45.06 51.44
C TYR A 2 60.17 -44.20 52.18
N ALA A 3 59.04 -43.97 51.52
CA ALA A 3 57.72 -44.43 51.94
C ALA A 3 57.06 -43.87 53.21
N LEU A 4 55.73 -43.81 53.13
CA LEU A 4 54.78 -44.61 53.91
C LEU A 4 53.64 -43.81 54.58
N LEU A 5 52.43 -44.28 54.24
CA LEU A 5 51.22 -44.40 55.06
C LEU A 5 50.29 -43.17 55.08
N TRP A 6 48.97 -43.27 54.93
CA TRP A 6 47.98 -44.35 54.80
C TRP A 6 46.61 -43.63 54.67
N SER A 7 45.46 -44.19 54.29
CA SER A 7 45.01 -45.47 53.77
C SER A 7 43.51 -45.25 53.50
N TRP A 8 43.00 -45.61 52.31
CA TRP A 8 42.06 -46.73 52.08
C TRP A 8 40.61 -46.46 52.57
N SER A 9 39.54 -46.94 51.93
CA SER A 9 39.37 -48.16 51.16
C SER A 9 38.02 -48.04 50.41
N PHE A 10 37.96 -48.37 49.11
CA PHE A 10 37.52 -49.68 48.55
C PHE A 10 36.01 -49.92 48.75
N THR A 11 35.18 -50.33 47.78
CA THR A 11 35.35 -51.04 46.49
C THR A 11 33.93 -51.19 45.93
N GLY A 12 33.64 -51.38 44.63
CA GLY A 12 34.48 -51.63 43.47
C GLY A 12 33.70 -52.42 42.43
N LEU A 13 34.04 -52.19 41.16
CA LEU A 13 34.18 -53.17 40.07
C LEU A 13 32.86 -53.69 39.42
N PHE A 14 32.71 -53.81 38.09
CA PHE A 14 33.70 -53.83 37.00
C PHE A 14 33.00 -53.85 35.61
N LEU A 15 33.72 -53.31 34.58
CA LEU A 15 33.73 -53.63 33.13
C LEU A 15 32.44 -53.37 32.30
N SER A 16 32.46 -52.81 31.08
CA SER A 16 33.51 -52.37 30.16
C SER A 16 32.89 -51.69 28.92
N SER A 17 33.50 -50.57 28.47
CA SER A 17 33.74 -50.14 27.06
C SER A 17 32.58 -50.20 26.04
N ILE A 18 32.21 -49.12 25.33
CA ILE A 18 32.97 -48.54 24.21
C ILE A 18 32.33 -47.19 23.79
N LEU A 19 33.19 -46.15 23.73
CA LEU A 19 33.25 -44.98 22.81
C LEU A 19 31.99 -44.12 22.59
N ALA A 20 32.00 -42.78 22.63
CA ALA A 20 33.05 -41.80 22.86
C ALA A 20 32.43 -40.39 23.08
N ASN A 21 32.98 -39.67 24.06
CA ASN A 21 33.34 -38.24 24.11
C ASN A 21 32.31 -37.15 23.66
N GLY A 22 32.04 -36.10 24.46
CA GLY A 22 32.72 -35.72 25.68
C GLY A 22 32.17 -34.47 26.39
N VAL A 23 32.28 -34.56 27.72
CA VAL A 23 32.76 -33.57 28.70
C VAL A 23 32.17 -32.15 28.66
N MET A 24 31.19 -31.97 29.55
CA MET A 24 30.90 -30.75 30.30
C MET A 24 32.14 -30.18 31.00
N GLY A 25 32.36 -28.87 30.82
CA GLY A 25 33.22 -28.04 31.66
C GLY A 25 32.40 -26.96 32.35
N SER A 26 32.40 -27.00 33.68
CA SER A 26 32.24 -25.88 34.64
C SER A 26 31.59 -24.57 34.15
N ASP A 27 30.34 -24.32 34.56
CA ASP A 27 29.81 -22.97 34.90
C ASP A 27 28.39 -22.99 35.53
N GLU A 28 28.03 -24.03 36.30
CA GLU A 28 26.78 -24.03 37.09
C GLU A 28 27.07 -23.74 38.56
N MET A 29 27.39 -22.49 38.88
CA MET A 29 27.27 -22.02 40.27
C MET A 29 27.00 -20.52 40.39
N PHE A 30 26.15 -19.94 39.52
CA PHE A 30 25.59 -18.60 39.71
C PHE A 30 24.25 -18.44 38.98
N ASN A 31 23.20 -19.13 39.41
CA ASN A 31 21.82 -18.85 38.98
C ASN A 31 20.77 -19.25 40.02
N SER A 32 21.02 -18.86 41.27
CA SER A 32 20.09 -19.06 42.39
C SER A 32 19.86 -17.71 43.07
N PHE A 33 19.31 -16.71 42.38
CA PHE A 33 18.67 -15.50 42.96
C PHE A 33 18.00 -14.66 41.85
N ASN A 34 16.92 -15.15 41.24
CA ASN A 34 15.81 -14.35 40.68
C ASN A 34 14.78 -15.29 40.04
N GLY A 35 13.61 -15.42 40.67
CA GLY A 35 12.54 -16.33 40.29
C GLY A 35 11.84 -15.98 38.96
N THR A 36 12.52 -16.22 37.85
CA THR A 36 11.92 -16.31 36.51
C THR A 36 12.10 -17.73 36.02
N TYR A 37 11.08 -18.57 36.16
CA TYR A 37 11.09 -19.91 35.58
C TYR A 37 10.74 -19.78 34.08
N VAL A 38 11.73 -19.99 33.23
CA VAL A 38 11.56 -20.21 31.78
C VAL A 38 11.72 -21.72 31.56
N PHE A 39 10.68 -22.41 31.08
CA PHE A 39 10.80 -23.81 30.71
C PHE A 39 11.22 -23.90 29.23
N HIS A 40 12.46 -24.31 28.97
CA HIS A 40 12.88 -24.84 27.67
C HIS A 40 12.67 -26.36 27.70
N ARG A 41 11.82 -26.89 26.83
CA ARG A 41 11.87 -28.30 26.46
C ARG A 41 12.74 -28.39 25.21
N GLN A 42 13.94 -28.91 25.38
CA GLN A 42 14.91 -29.11 24.31
C GLN A 42 14.86 -30.59 23.95
N ASP A 43 13.98 -30.94 23.00
CA ASP A 43 13.99 -32.23 22.34
C ASP A 43 14.38 -31.94 20.88
N ASP A 44 15.63 -32.25 20.52
CA ASP A 44 16.09 -32.24 19.14
C ASP A 44 15.38 -33.37 18.38
N ASN A 45 14.71 -33.01 17.28
CA ASN A 45 13.89 -33.84 16.37
C ASN A 45 12.38 -33.89 16.70
N ASP A 46 11.62 -32.93 16.18
CA ASP A 46 10.35 -33.24 15.49
C ASP A 46 9.86 -32.03 14.67
N ASP A 47 9.52 -32.29 13.42
CA ASP A 47 8.74 -31.38 12.58
C ASP A 47 7.27 -31.40 13.06
N ASP A 48 6.71 -30.21 13.33
CA ASP A 48 5.28 -29.88 13.45
C ASP A 48 4.57 -30.00 14.84
N ALA A 49 4.46 -28.88 15.57
CA ALA A 49 3.24 -28.41 16.32
C ALA A 49 3.53 -27.22 17.28
N ASP A 50 3.10 -26.02 16.90
CA ASP A 50 2.57 -24.91 17.73
C ASP A 50 3.10 -24.61 19.16
N HIS A 51 4.42 -24.65 19.42
CA HIS A 51 4.97 -24.11 20.68
C HIS A 51 4.83 -22.57 20.75
N VAL A 52 4.04 -22.06 21.69
CA VAL A 52 3.83 -20.61 21.95
C VAL A 52 4.70 -20.18 23.13
N LEU A 53 5.38 -19.02 23.04
CA LEU A 53 6.21 -18.49 24.10
C LEU A 53 5.36 -18.03 25.29
N VAL A 54 5.46 -18.74 26.41
CA VAL A 54 4.75 -18.42 27.67
C VAL A 54 5.69 -17.67 28.61
N VAL A 55 5.27 -16.51 29.13
CA VAL A 55 6.10 -15.62 29.94
C VAL A 55 5.44 -15.31 31.27
N GLY A 56 6.18 -15.48 32.37
CA GLY A 56 5.70 -15.23 33.73
C GLY A 56 5.63 -13.77 34.14
N LEU A 57 4.72 -13.46 35.06
CA LEU A 57 4.54 -12.13 35.65
C LEU A 57 5.65 -11.83 36.66
N THR A 58 6.30 -10.68 36.51
CA THR A 58 7.23 -10.10 37.48
C THR A 58 6.56 -8.91 38.17
N LEU A 59 6.54 -8.91 39.50
CA LEU A 59 6.03 -7.80 40.30
C LEU A 59 7.16 -6.87 40.73
N VAL A 60 6.96 -5.56 40.56
CA VAL A 60 7.97 -4.53 40.87
C VAL A 60 7.84 -4.12 42.33
N GLN A 61 8.35 -4.95 43.24
CA GLN A 61 8.19 -4.74 44.69
C GLN A 61 8.66 -3.36 45.16
N ALA A 62 9.76 -2.85 44.57
CA ALA A 62 10.31 -1.54 44.87
C ALA A 62 9.33 -0.38 44.59
N ALA A 63 8.36 -0.56 43.69
CA ALA A 63 7.38 0.47 43.33
C ALA A 63 6.53 0.92 44.53
N THR A 64 6.25 0.01 45.48
CA THR A 64 5.46 0.34 46.68
C THR A 64 6.12 1.37 47.58
N ALA A 65 7.46 1.41 47.63
CA ALA A 65 8.21 2.39 48.42
C ALA A 65 7.99 3.83 47.93
N ASP A 66 7.75 3.99 46.63
CA ASP A 66 7.46 5.27 45.98
C ASP A 66 5.94 5.56 45.89
N GLY A 67 5.12 4.72 46.54
CA GLY A 67 3.65 4.78 46.47
C GLY A 67 3.07 4.40 45.10
N ALA A 68 3.88 3.82 44.22
CA ALA A 68 3.54 3.53 42.84
C ALA A 68 2.82 2.17 42.74
N VAL A 69 1.49 2.20 42.80
CA VAL A 69 0.61 1.02 42.94
C VAL A 69 -0.53 1.01 41.92
N CYS A 70 -1.14 -0.15 41.72
CA CYS A 70 -2.39 -0.30 40.96
C CYS A 70 -3.59 0.32 41.72
N LEU A 71 -4.76 0.42 41.06
CA LEU A 71 -5.98 1.03 41.64
C LEU A 71 -6.42 0.45 42.99
N ASP A 72 -6.15 -0.82 43.26
CA ASP A 72 -6.47 -1.48 44.54
C ASP A 72 -5.33 -1.42 45.58
N GLY A 73 -4.21 -0.78 45.24
CA GLY A 73 -3.02 -0.71 46.07
C GLY A 73 -2.02 -1.86 45.87
N SER A 74 -2.31 -2.81 44.96
CA SER A 74 -1.39 -3.92 44.67
C SER A 74 -0.16 -3.47 43.86
N VAL A 75 0.90 -4.27 43.95
CA VAL A 75 2.19 -4.00 43.31
C VAL A 75 2.06 -4.11 41.79
N PRO A 76 2.51 -3.12 40.99
CA PRO A 76 2.48 -3.21 39.54
C PRO A 76 3.40 -4.32 39.02
N GLY A 77 3.19 -4.75 37.78
CA GLY A 77 4.00 -5.82 37.19
C GLY A 77 4.06 -5.80 35.68
N TYR A 78 4.97 -6.62 35.16
CA TYR A 78 5.20 -6.81 33.73
C TYR A 78 5.60 -8.26 33.46
N HIS A 79 5.47 -8.72 32.22
CA HIS A 79 6.02 -10.01 31.76
C HIS A 79 7.28 -9.73 30.95
N LEU A 80 8.39 -10.43 31.22
CA LEU A 80 9.68 -10.18 30.57
C LEU A 80 10.26 -11.46 29.98
N TYR A 81 10.55 -11.38 28.68
CA TYR A 81 11.33 -12.36 27.95
C TYR A 81 12.69 -11.76 27.57
N ARG A 82 13.76 -12.53 27.78
CA ARG A 82 15.13 -12.11 27.47
C ARG A 82 15.46 -12.42 26.01
N GLY A 83 16.01 -11.42 25.33
CA GLY A 83 16.49 -11.55 23.96
C GLY A 83 17.76 -12.38 23.87
N TYR A 84 18.15 -12.75 22.65
CA TYR A 84 19.32 -13.57 22.37
C TYR A 84 20.03 -13.14 21.09
N GLY A 85 21.28 -13.59 20.92
CA GLY A 85 22.11 -13.25 19.76
C GLY A 85 22.24 -11.74 19.55
N SER A 86 22.05 -11.28 18.31
CA SER A 86 22.12 -9.86 17.95
C SER A 86 21.03 -8.99 18.60
N GLY A 87 19.93 -9.59 19.06
CA GLY A 87 18.81 -8.91 19.71
C GLY A 87 18.95 -8.75 21.23
N ALA A 88 19.96 -9.37 21.85
CA ALA A 88 20.11 -9.39 23.32
C ALA A 88 20.28 -8.00 23.97
N ASN A 89 20.70 -6.99 23.20
CA ASN A 89 20.83 -5.60 23.65
C ASN A 89 19.76 -4.67 23.05
N ASN A 90 18.69 -5.20 22.48
CA ASN A 90 17.57 -4.43 21.96
C ASN A 90 16.30 -4.75 22.75
N TRP A 91 15.38 -3.79 22.85
CA TRP A 91 14.23 -3.86 23.75
C TRP A 91 12.93 -3.43 23.07
N ILE A 92 11.86 -4.21 23.26
CA ILE A 92 10.48 -3.81 23.01
C ILE A 92 9.76 -3.71 24.34
N ILE A 93 9.13 -2.57 24.58
CA ILE A 93 8.20 -2.37 25.69
C ILE A 93 6.79 -2.27 25.12
N GLN A 94 5.95 -3.25 25.40
CA GLN A 94 4.52 -3.27 25.05
C GLN A 94 3.71 -2.75 26.24
N LEU A 95 2.94 -1.70 26.03
CA LEU A 95 1.96 -1.20 26.99
C LEU A 95 0.60 -1.87 26.73
N GLN A 96 0.12 -2.62 27.70
CA GLN A 96 -1.17 -3.31 27.60
C GLN A 96 -2.33 -2.31 27.44
N GLY A 97 -3.32 -2.66 26.60
CA GLY A 97 -4.60 -1.96 26.52
C GLY A 97 -5.61 -2.37 27.60
N GLY A 98 -6.70 -1.63 27.72
CA GLY A 98 -7.81 -2.01 28.58
C GLY A 98 -8.86 -0.93 28.83
N ALA A 99 -9.02 0.03 27.91
CA ALA A 99 -9.94 1.16 28.02
C ALA A 99 -9.73 2.02 29.29
N TRP A 100 -10.71 2.84 29.63
CA TRP A 100 -10.65 3.78 30.76
C TRP A 100 -11.83 3.58 31.71
N PHE A 101 -11.84 4.35 32.78
CA PHE A 101 -13.04 4.61 33.58
C PHE A 101 -13.13 6.12 33.82
N ASP A 102 -14.34 6.65 33.86
CA ASP A 102 -14.60 8.09 33.91
C ASP A 102 -15.38 8.53 35.15
N SER A 103 -15.66 7.59 36.07
CA SER A 103 -16.34 7.84 37.34
C SER A 103 -15.72 7.05 38.51
N ILE A 104 -15.95 7.54 39.74
CA ILE A 104 -15.53 6.83 40.97
C ILE A 104 -16.22 5.47 41.09
N THR A 105 -17.48 5.36 40.68
CA THR A 105 -18.22 4.07 40.69
C THR A 105 -17.52 3.04 39.81
N ASP A 106 -17.14 3.43 38.61
CA ASP A 106 -16.43 2.55 37.67
C ASP A 106 -15.03 2.21 38.18
N CYS A 107 -14.35 3.15 38.86
CA CYS A 107 -13.09 2.88 39.56
C CYS A 107 -13.24 1.76 40.60
N GLN A 108 -14.31 1.79 41.41
CA GLN A 108 -14.56 0.77 42.44
C GLN A 108 -14.82 -0.62 41.85
N ASN A 109 -15.41 -0.68 40.66
CA ASN A 109 -15.61 -1.92 39.91
C ASN A 109 -14.28 -2.38 39.29
N ARG A 110 -13.57 -1.45 38.64
CA ARG A 110 -12.34 -1.74 37.90
C ARG A 110 -11.20 -2.23 38.78
N LYS A 111 -11.06 -1.72 40.01
CA LYS A 111 -10.03 -2.21 40.95
C LYS A 111 -10.18 -3.70 41.30
N ARG A 112 -11.35 -4.30 41.04
CA ARG A 112 -11.64 -5.74 41.22
C ARG A 112 -11.48 -6.54 39.92
N SER A 113 -10.72 -6.01 38.95
CA SER A 113 -10.47 -6.65 37.66
C SER A 113 -8.97 -6.78 37.38
N ARG A 114 -8.62 -7.57 36.35
CA ARG A 114 -7.22 -7.76 35.92
C ARG A 114 -6.53 -6.46 35.46
N VAL A 115 -7.31 -5.46 35.07
CA VAL A 115 -6.85 -4.14 34.61
C VAL A 115 -6.97 -3.05 35.69
N GLY A 116 -7.09 -3.47 36.95
CA GLY A 116 -7.07 -2.60 38.12
C GLY A 116 -6.39 -3.22 39.35
N SER A 117 -6.03 -4.51 39.32
CA SER A 117 -5.31 -5.21 40.39
C SER A 117 -4.34 -6.25 39.84
N SER A 118 -3.09 -6.23 40.31
CA SER A 118 -2.10 -7.25 39.97
C SER A 118 -2.33 -8.59 40.64
N THR A 119 -3.15 -8.63 41.69
CA THR A 119 -3.56 -9.89 42.33
C THR A 119 -4.37 -10.75 41.34
N LEU A 120 -5.13 -10.10 40.46
CA LEU A 120 -6.00 -10.71 39.47
C LEU A 120 -5.37 -10.85 38.07
N MET A 121 -4.20 -10.22 37.84
CA MET A 121 -3.45 -10.38 36.59
C MET A 121 -3.07 -11.84 36.35
N GLU A 122 -3.10 -12.22 35.07
CA GLU A 122 -2.59 -13.50 34.58
C GLU A 122 -1.14 -13.69 35.04
N LYS A 123 -0.86 -14.81 35.71
CA LYS A 123 0.49 -15.12 36.18
C LYS A 123 1.44 -15.48 35.04
N GLN A 124 0.88 -15.87 33.90
CA GLN A 124 1.59 -16.18 32.67
C GLN A 124 0.74 -15.73 31.48
N ILE A 125 1.40 -15.22 30.45
CA ILE A 125 0.74 -14.85 29.18
C ILE A 125 1.54 -15.37 27.99
N ASN A 126 0.85 -15.51 26.87
CA ASN A 126 1.41 -15.95 25.61
C ASN A 126 1.90 -14.75 24.81
N PHE A 127 3.20 -14.66 24.57
CA PHE A 127 3.77 -13.66 23.69
C PHE A 127 3.50 -14.03 22.23
N LYS A 128 2.75 -13.17 21.54
CA LYS A 128 2.28 -13.32 20.15
C LYS A 128 2.48 -12.01 19.39
N GLY A 129 2.28 -12.04 18.07
CA GLY A 129 2.37 -10.83 17.24
C GLY A 129 3.77 -10.21 17.34
N ILE A 130 3.85 -8.91 17.59
CA ILE A 130 5.10 -8.17 17.81
C ILE A 130 5.94 -8.70 18.98
N LEU A 131 5.33 -9.46 19.90
CA LEU A 131 6.04 -10.09 21.01
C LEU A 131 6.47 -11.54 20.72
N SER A 132 6.08 -12.13 19.59
CA SER A 132 6.47 -13.50 19.24
C SER A 132 8.00 -13.62 19.13
N ASN A 133 8.55 -14.75 19.57
CA ASN A 133 9.96 -15.11 19.42
C ASN A 133 10.24 -15.96 18.16
N LYS A 134 9.21 -16.20 17.34
CA LYS A 134 9.37 -16.91 16.07
C LYS A 134 9.71 -15.90 14.98
N ALA A 135 10.85 -16.09 14.29
CA ALA A 135 11.25 -15.23 13.19
C ALA A 135 10.21 -15.19 12.05
N ALA A 136 9.52 -16.31 11.78
CA ALA A 136 8.45 -16.36 10.78
C ALA A 136 7.24 -15.47 11.13
N GLU A 137 7.00 -15.22 12.42
CA GLU A 137 5.88 -14.42 12.92
C GLU A 137 6.28 -12.96 13.19
N ASN A 138 7.55 -12.72 13.55
CA ASN A 138 8.07 -11.43 13.98
C ASN A 138 9.50 -11.20 13.47
N PRO A 139 9.68 -11.05 12.15
CA PRO A 139 10.97 -11.21 11.47
C PRO A 139 12.09 -10.32 12.00
N ASP A 140 11.77 -9.12 12.46
CA ASP A 140 12.78 -8.13 12.85
C ASP A 140 13.03 -8.03 14.36
N PHE A 141 12.05 -8.44 15.16
CA PHE A 141 12.07 -8.25 16.60
C PHE A 141 12.03 -9.57 17.39
N TYR A 142 11.99 -10.72 16.72
CA TYR A 142 11.83 -12.04 17.35
C TYR A 142 12.91 -12.35 18.40
N ASN A 143 14.13 -11.85 18.26
CA ASN A 143 15.23 -12.12 19.19
C ASN A 143 15.52 -10.98 20.19
N TRP A 144 14.67 -9.93 20.24
CA TRP A 144 14.83 -8.81 21.18
C TRP A 144 14.38 -9.17 22.60
N ASN A 145 14.84 -8.42 23.60
CA ASN A 145 14.18 -8.40 24.92
C ASN A 145 12.79 -7.82 24.76
N LYS A 146 11.82 -8.41 25.45
CA LYS A 146 10.41 -8.06 25.32
C LYS A 146 9.79 -7.95 26.69
N ALA A 147 9.25 -6.79 27.01
CA ALA A 147 8.50 -6.59 28.24
C ALA A 147 7.07 -6.14 27.91
N GLU A 148 6.07 -6.84 28.43
CA GLU A 148 4.69 -6.35 28.42
C GLU A 148 4.33 -5.79 29.79
N VAL A 149 4.19 -4.48 29.87
CA VAL A 149 3.80 -3.76 31.09
C VAL A 149 2.29 -3.86 31.24
N ARG A 150 1.85 -4.42 32.37
CA ARG A 150 0.44 -4.66 32.63
C ARG A 150 -0.26 -3.37 33.03
N TYR A 151 -1.45 -3.18 32.49
CA TYR A 151 -2.23 -1.97 32.63
C TYR A 151 -3.09 -2.05 33.90
N CYS A 152 -2.95 -1.09 34.82
CA CYS A 152 -3.71 -1.12 36.07
C CYS A 152 -4.07 0.23 36.69
N ASP A 153 -3.96 1.35 35.94
CA ASP A 153 -4.41 2.67 36.40
C ASP A 153 -5.74 3.13 35.78
N GLY A 154 -6.15 2.59 34.63
CA GLY A 154 -7.36 3.04 33.92
C GLY A 154 -7.27 4.44 33.33
N ALA A 155 -6.05 4.98 33.18
CA ALA A 155 -5.77 6.34 32.72
C ALA A 155 -4.65 6.38 31.66
N SER A 156 -4.52 5.34 30.82
CA SER A 156 -3.45 5.24 29.82
C SER A 156 -2.04 5.46 30.39
N PHE A 157 -1.74 4.85 31.55
CA PHE A 157 -0.45 5.01 32.22
C PHE A 157 -0.13 6.48 32.56
N SER A 158 -1.16 7.30 32.73
CA SER A 158 -1.04 8.72 33.07
C SER A 158 -1.60 9.05 34.44
N GLY A 159 -2.20 8.08 35.14
CA GLY A 159 -2.76 8.27 36.47
C GLY A 159 -1.68 8.54 37.52
N ASP A 160 -1.77 9.70 38.16
CA ASP A 160 -1.00 10.06 39.36
C ASP A 160 -1.78 11.12 40.15
N SER A 161 -2.77 10.67 40.92
CA SER A 161 -3.78 11.55 41.54
C SER A 161 -3.39 12.05 42.93
N GLU A 162 -2.33 11.53 43.55
CA GLU A 162 -1.89 11.95 44.88
C GLU A 162 -0.52 12.65 44.83
N ASN A 163 -0.47 13.89 45.32
CA ASN A 163 0.64 14.86 45.30
C ASN A 163 2.03 14.40 45.85
N LYS A 164 2.26 13.11 46.07
CA LYS A 164 3.53 12.53 46.55
C LYS A 164 3.84 11.13 46.00
N ARG A 165 3.00 10.55 45.13
CA ARG A 165 3.25 9.22 44.59
C ARG A 165 3.93 9.34 43.23
N LYS A 166 4.68 8.32 42.88
CA LYS A 166 5.27 8.19 41.55
C LYS A 166 4.31 7.40 40.66
N ALA A 167 4.06 7.87 39.44
CA ALA A 167 3.34 7.09 38.45
C ALA A 167 3.96 5.69 38.28
N TYR A 168 3.14 4.64 38.37
CA TYR A 168 3.64 3.26 38.40
C TYR A 168 4.41 2.84 37.14
N ILE A 169 4.07 3.42 35.98
CA ILE A 169 4.83 3.19 34.75
C ILE A 169 6.29 3.61 34.90
N LEU A 170 6.57 4.71 35.60
CA LEU A 170 7.95 5.16 35.84
C LEU A 170 8.70 4.16 36.72
N ALA A 171 8.07 3.66 37.78
CA ALA A 171 8.66 2.62 38.63
C ALA A 171 8.94 1.32 37.87
N VAL A 172 8.04 0.92 36.95
CA VAL A 172 8.27 -0.23 36.07
C VAL A 172 9.43 0.02 35.09
N MET A 173 9.48 1.19 34.46
CA MET A 173 10.56 1.54 33.54
C MET A 173 11.92 1.54 34.25
N GLU A 174 12.02 2.07 35.46
CA GLU A 174 13.24 2.02 36.26
C GLU A 174 13.69 0.61 36.61
N ASP A 175 12.77 -0.27 36.99
CA ASP A 175 13.09 -1.67 37.26
C ASP A 175 13.61 -2.39 36.00
N LEU A 176 13.02 -2.10 34.83
CA LEU A 176 13.50 -2.59 33.54
C LEU A 176 14.88 -2.01 33.17
N MET A 177 15.12 -0.73 33.47
CA MET A 177 16.43 -0.08 33.31
C MET A 177 17.49 -0.77 34.15
N ALA A 178 17.20 -1.04 35.43
CA ALA A 178 18.08 -1.78 36.33
C ALA A 178 18.34 -3.22 35.85
N LYS A 179 17.40 -3.80 35.09
CA LYS A 179 17.50 -5.13 34.49
C LYS A 179 18.21 -5.16 33.13
N GLY A 180 18.88 -4.07 32.76
CA GLY A 180 19.75 -3.99 31.58
C GLY A 180 19.17 -3.20 30.41
N MET A 181 17.95 -2.66 30.51
CA MET A 181 17.41 -1.79 29.46
C MET A 181 18.24 -0.50 29.31
N CYS A 182 18.90 -0.03 30.37
CA CYS A 182 19.78 1.15 30.30
C CYS A 182 20.96 1.00 29.33
N GLN A 183 21.32 -0.23 28.96
CA GLN A 183 22.38 -0.56 28.01
C GLN A 183 21.85 -0.82 26.60
N ALA A 184 20.56 -0.57 26.34
CA ALA A 184 19.95 -0.85 25.05
C ALA A 184 20.62 -0.09 23.91
N LYS A 185 20.93 -0.79 22.82
CA LYS A 185 21.32 -0.17 21.55
C LYS A 185 20.12 0.38 20.80
N GLN A 186 19.00 -0.35 20.89
CA GLN A 186 17.75 0.00 20.23
C GLN A 186 16.59 -0.28 21.18
N ALA A 187 15.62 0.63 21.21
CA ALA A 187 14.41 0.51 22.02
C ALA A 187 13.17 0.93 21.22
N LEU A 188 12.09 0.16 21.36
CA LEU A 188 10.77 0.46 20.80
C LEU A 188 9.74 0.49 21.92
N LEU A 189 9.09 1.64 22.11
CA LEU A 189 7.88 1.71 22.92
C LEU A 189 6.67 1.45 22.03
N ASN A 190 5.90 0.41 22.32
CA ASN A 190 4.66 0.09 21.64
C ASN A 190 3.51 -0.02 22.66
N GLY A 191 2.27 0.04 22.19
CA GLY A 191 1.12 -0.34 22.99
C GLY A 191 -0.14 -0.48 22.14
N CYS A 192 -1.12 -1.24 22.64
CA CYS A 192 -2.44 -1.29 22.03
C CYS A 192 -3.46 -0.41 22.78
N SER A 193 -4.39 0.24 22.08
CA SER A 193 -5.60 0.82 22.66
C SER A 193 -5.24 1.96 23.62
N SER A 194 -5.67 1.88 24.89
CA SER A 194 -5.21 2.81 25.94
C SER A 194 -3.68 2.81 26.13
N GLY A 195 -3.01 1.68 25.90
CA GLY A 195 -1.54 1.59 25.85
C GLY A 195 -0.94 2.22 24.60
N GLY A 196 -1.64 2.14 23.45
CA GLY A 196 -1.25 2.82 22.21
C GLY A 196 -1.32 4.34 22.37
N LEU A 197 -2.41 4.85 22.96
CA LEU A 197 -2.53 6.26 23.33
C LEU A 197 -1.38 6.69 24.25
N SER A 198 -1.04 5.84 25.23
CA SER A 198 0.09 6.08 26.12
C SER A 198 1.42 6.12 25.39
N ALA A 199 1.64 5.26 24.40
CA ALA A 199 2.85 5.28 23.58
C ALA A 199 3.00 6.59 22.80
N ILE A 200 1.91 7.27 22.43
CA ILE A 200 1.95 8.63 21.87
C ILE A 200 2.31 9.65 22.96
N LEU A 201 1.58 9.62 24.09
CA LEU A 201 1.72 10.59 25.18
C LEU A 201 3.12 10.57 25.83
N ARG A 202 3.72 9.39 25.93
CA ARG A 202 4.97 9.13 26.65
C ARG A 202 6.17 8.91 25.73
N CYS A 203 6.03 9.10 24.42
CA CYS A 203 7.10 8.75 23.48
C CYS A 203 8.40 9.51 23.76
N ASP A 204 8.30 10.83 23.96
CA ASP A 204 9.46 11.68 24.27
C ASP A 204 10.01 11.41 25.68
N ASP A 205 9.14 11.15 26.67
CA ASP A 205 9.54 10.75 28.02
C ASP A 205 10.36 9.46 27.98
N PHE A 206 9.89 8.44 27.23
CA PHE A 206 10.60 7.17 27.06
C PHE A 206 11.94 7.36 26.37
N SER A 207 12.01 8.16 25.30
CA SER A 207 13.28 8.48 24.65
C SER A 207 14.27 9.16 25.57
N SER A 208 13.80 9.95 26.55
CA SER A 208 14.67 10.66 27.49
C SER A 208 15.35 9.76 28.54
N LEU A 209 14.88 8.51 28.69
CA LEU A 209 15.50 7.53 29.59
C LEU A 209 16.85 7.02 29.07
N PHE A 210 17.14 7.19 27.78
CA PHE A 210 18.31 6.62 27.13
C PHE A 210 19.34 7.69 26.74
N PRO A 211 20.63 7.34 26.64
CA PRO A 211 21.62 8.24 26.08
C PRO A 211 21.34 8.51 24.59
N PRO A 212 21.80 9.64 24.02
CA PRO A 212 21.58 9.99 22.61
C PRO A 212 22.09 8.97 21.58
N THR A 213 22.95 8.03 21.99
CA THR A 213 23.49 6.96 21.16
C THR A 213 22.51 5.80 20.96
N THR A 214 21.50 5.67 21.81
CA THR A 214 20.48 4.62 21.69
C THR A 214 19.43 5.03 20.65
N LYS A 215 19.13 4.12 19.71
CA LYS A 215 18.04 4.35 18.75
C LYS A 215 16.70 4.10 19.43
N VAL A 216 15.94 5.16 19.70
CA VAL A 216 14.60 5.07 20.30
C VAL A 216 13.54 5.49 19.30
N LYS A 217 12.49 4.68 19.16
CA LYS A 217 11.27 5.02 18.41
C LYS A 217 10.04 4.53 19.16
N CYS A 218 8.86 5.04 18.80
CA CYS A 218 7.60 4.60 19.39
C CYS A 218 6.59 4.18 18.32
N MET A 219 5.72 3.24 18.65
CA MET A 219 4.58 2.85 17.85
C MET A 219 3.31 2.91 18.70
N SER A 220 2.22 3.38 18.10
CA SER A 220 0.89 3.32 18.70
C SER A 220 0.02 2.43 17.83
N ASP A 221 -0.39 1.28 18.37
CA ASP A 221 -1.36 0.37 17.75
C ASP A 221 -2.77 0.65 18.30
N ALA A 222 -3.72 0.95 17.42
CA ALA A 222 -5.11 1.23 17.77
C ALA A 222 -5.29 2.31 18.88
N GLY A 223 -4.33 3.23 18.99
CA GLY A 223 -4.27 4.28 20.00
C GLY A 223 -4.65 5.67 19.48
N PHE A 224 -4.89 5.82 18.17
CA PHE A 224 -5.23 7.09 17.54
C PHE A 224 -6.74 7.33 17.56
N PHE A 225 -7.28 7.67 18.73
CA PHE A 225 -8.71 7.96 18.87
C PHE A 225 -9.05 9.39 18.46
N LEU A 226 -10.05 9.56 17.59
CA LEU A 226 -10.50 10.88 17.15
C LEU A 226 -11.55 11.47 18.10
N ASP A 227 -11.52 12.79 18.30
CA ASP A 227 -12.65 13.51 18.89
C ASP A 227 -13.73 13.70 17.82
N ALA A 228 -14.51 12.64 17.59
CA ALA A 228 -15.57 12.59 16.59
C ALA A 228 -16.95 12.82 17.23
N VAL A 229 -17.91 13.26 16.41
CA VAL A 229 -19.32 13.23 16.80
C VAL A 229 -19.84 11.79 16.70
N ASP A 230 -20.67 11.40 17.66
CA ASP A 230 -21.41 10.15 17.63
C ASP A 230 -22.67 10.29 16.75
N ILE A 231 -23.36 9.17 16.52
CA ILE A 231 -24.55 9.12 15.65
C ILE A 231 -25.73 9.97 16.16
N SER A 232 -25.71 10.41 17.42
CA SER A 232 -26.70 11.33 17.99
C SER A 232 -26.29 12.81 17.81
N GLY A 233 -25.09 13.07 17.28
CA GLY A 233 -24.50 14.40 17.14
C GLY A 233 -23.76 14.88 18.39
N ALA A 234 -23.69 14.07 19.45
CA ALA A 234 -22.94 14.38 20.67
C ALA A 234 -21.47 13.96 20.55
N ARG A 235 -20.66 14.18 21.59
CA ARG A 235 -19.24 13.78 21.64
C ARG A 235 -18.99 12.83 22.81
N SER A 236 -19.39 11.59 22.63
CA SER A 236 -19.34 10.57 23.69
C SER A 236 -17.93 10.32 24.23
N LEU A 237 -16.91 10.16 23.39
CA LEU A 237 -15.53 9.97 23.86
C LEU A 237 -14.96 11.21 24.57
N ARG A 238 -15.32 12.43 24.13
CA ARG A 238 -14.89 13.65 24.82
C ARG A 238 -15.45 13.72 26.23
N ARG A 239 -16.72 13.33 26.44
CA ARG A 239 -17.31 13.23 27.78
C ARG A 239 -16.58 12.20 28.64
N MET A 240 -16.32 11.02 28.09
CA MET A 240 -15.57 9.97 28.79
C MET A 240 -14.18 10.48 29.20
N TYR A 241 -13.40 11.04 28.27
CA TYR A 241 -12.08 11.61 28.56
C TYR A 241 -12.14 12.76 29.57
N SER A 242 -13.20 13.56 29.58
CA SER A 242 -13.39 14.59 30.60
C SER A 242 -13.55 13.98 31.98
N GLY A 243 -14.36 12.93 32.11
CA GLY A 243 -14.50 12.19 33.37
C GLY A 243 -13.21 11.49 33.79
N VAL A 244 -12.44 10.92 32.85
CA VAL A 244 -11.10 10.35 33.12
C VAL A 244 -10.18 11.43 33.70
N VAL A 245 -10.05 12.58 33.03
CA VAL A 245 -9.19 13.70 33.46
C VAL A 245 -9.58 14.19 34.85
N ASN A 246 -10.87 14.38 35.09
CA ASN A 246 -11.38 14.93 36.35
C ASN A 246 -11.27 13.92 37.51
N THR A 247 -11.59 12.66 37.26
CA THR A 247 -11.56 11.60 38.28
C THR A 247 -10.13 11.25 38.70
N GLN A 248 -9.18 11.30 37.76
CA GLN A 248 -7.79 10.89 37.97
C GLN A 248 -6.83 12.06 38.18
N GLY A 249 -7.29 13.31 38.10
CA GLY A 249 -6.43 14.48 38.30
C GLY A 249 -5.34 14.67 37.24
N LEU A 250 -5.64 14.34 35.97
CA LEU A 250 -4.61 14.25 34.92
C LEU A 250 -4.07 15.60 34.44
N GLN A 251 -4.58 16.73 34.92
CA GLN A 251 -4.27 18.06 34.38
C GLN A 251 -2.75 18.36 34.40
N ASN A 252 -2.04 17.86 35.41
CA ASN A 252 -0.61 18.04 35.58
C ASN A 252 0.25 16.94 34.93
N MET A 253 -0.36 15.83 34.52
CA MET A 253 0.32 14.64 33.99
C MET A 253 0.33 14.60 32.46
N LEU A 254 -0.54 15.38 31.82
CA LEU A 254 -0.63 15.51 30.37
C LEU A 254 0.42 16.48 29.81
N PRO A 255 0.77 16.38 28.51
CA PRO A 255 1.80 17.23 27.90
C PRO A 255 1.52 18.72 28.10
N ARG A 256 2.43 19.42 28.78
CA ARG A 256 2.30 20.87 29.05
C ARG A 256 2.20 21.72 27.80
N THR A 257 2.77 21.26 26.68
CA THR A 257 2.67 21.94 25.39
C THR A 257 1.23 21.96 24.86
N CYS A 258 0.40 21.01 25.27
CA CYS A 258 -1.03 20.96 24.96
C CYS A 258 -1.87 21.70 26.01
N THR A 259 -1.69 21.38 27.30
CA THR A 259 -2.55 21.92 28.39
C THR A 259 -2.39 23.43 28.62
N ARG A 260 -1.34 24.06 28.08
CA ARG A 260 -1.20 25.53 28.06
C ARG A 260 -2.19 26.24 27.14
N HIS A 261 -2.74 25.55 26.16
CA HIS A 261 -3.55 26.15 25.09
C HIS A 261 -4.90 25.47 24.87
N LEU A 262 -5.09 24.26 25.41
CA LEU A 262 -6.31 23.47 25.28
C LEU A 262 -6.74 22.94 26.66
N ASP A 263 -8.04 22.66 26.78
CA ASP A 263 -8.59 21.94 27.92
C ASP A 263 -7.85 20.59 28.08
N PRO A 264 -7.47 20.15 29.29
CA PRO A 264 -6.74 18.90 29.48
C PRO A 264 -7.43 17.67 28.89
N THR A 265 -8.76 17.65 28.83
CA THR A 265 -9.53 16.61 28.12
C THR A 265 -9.10 16.46 26.67
N MET A 266 -8.85 17.58 25.99
CA MET A 266 -8.45 17.59 24.58
C MET A 266 -7.06 17.01 24.36
N CYS A 267 -6.21 16.99 25.39
CA CYS A 267 -4.86 16.47 25.31
C CYS A 267 -4.78 14.93 25.39
N LEU A 268 -5.88 14.25 25.72
CA LEU A 268 -6.01 12.81 25.55
C LEU A 268 -6.32 12.40 24.10
N PHE A 269 -6.67 13.36 23.23
CA PHE A 269 -6.92 13.10 21.83
C PHE A 269 -5.65 13.32 20.99
N PRO A 270 -5.09 12.26 20.37
CA PRO A 270 -3.83 12.34 19.64
C PRO A 270 -3.77 13.41 18.56
N GLN A 271 -4.88 13.74 17.89
CA GLN A 271 -4.88 14.80 16.85
C GLN A 271 -4.39 16.16 17.35
N ASN A 272 -4.47 16.42 18.67
CA ASN A 272 -4.06 17.69 19.27
C ASN A 272 -2.58 17.72 19.70
N ILE A 273 -1.92 16.57 19.77
CA ILE A 273 -0.55 16.45 20.32
C ILE A 273 0.44 15.78 19.37
N ILE A 274 -0.02 14.97 18.43
CA ILE A 274 0.83 14.08 17.64
C ILE A 274 1.91 14.82 16.83
N ASN A 275 1.59 16.03 16.36
CA ASN A 275 2.53 16.88 15.61
C ASN A 275 3.62 17.52 16.49
N GLN A 276 3.52 17.40 17.82
CA GLN A 276 4.47 17.97 18.78
C GLN A 276 5.45 16.92 19.31
N VAL A 277 5.19 15.63 19.07
CA VAL A 277 6.07 14.52 19.46
C VAL A 277 7.37 14.61 18.65
N LYS A 278 8.51 14.64 19.33
CA LYS A 278 9.83 14.82 18.69
C LYS A 278 10.46 13.51 18.26
N THR A 279 10.25 12.48 19.08
CA THR A 279 10.75 11.13 18.86
C THR A 279 10.00 10.49 17.69
N PRO A 280 10.68 9.77 16.78
CA PRO A 280 10.02 9.09 15.66
C PRO A 280 8.85 8.21 16.13
N LEU A 281 7.67 8.45 15.59
CA LEU A 281 6.44 7.77 15.97
C LEU A 281 5.81 7.05 14.76
N PHE A 282 5.31 5.84 14.98
CA PHE A 282 4.53 5.08 14.00
C PHE A 282 3.08 4.95 14.44
N ILE A 283 2.13 5.30 13.57
CA ILE A 283 0.69 5.10 13.84
C ILE A 283 0.20 3.87 13.08
N LEU A 284 -0.08 2.81 13.82
CA LEU A 284 -0.77 1.63 13.30
C LEU A 284 -2.22 1.71 13.78
N ASN A 285 -3.17 1.92 12.87
CA ASN A 285 -4.57 2.07 13.28
C ASN A 285 -5.51 1.47 12.24
N SER A 286 -6.67 1.01 12.69
CA SER A 286 -7.79 0.78 11.77
C SER A 286 -8.49 2.11 11.48
N ALA A 287 -8.88 2.32 10.21
CA ALA A 287 -9.80 3.40 9.85
C ALA A 287 -11.22 3.18 10.40
N PHE A 288 -11.56 1.92 10.67
CA PHE A 288 -12.82 1.48 11.28
C PHE A 288 -12.52 0.78 12.61
N ASP A 289 -11.83 1.48 13.51
CA ASP A 289 -11.44 0.94 14.81
C ASP A 289 -12.69 0.42 15.55
N SER A 290 -12.72 -0.89 15.81
CA SER A 290 -13.92 -1.53 16.31
C SER A 290 -14.30 -1.01 17.69
N TRP A 291 -13.31 -0.68 18.53
CA TRP A 291 -13.55 -0.14 19.86
C TRP A 291 -14.12 1.27 19.79
N GLN A 292 -13.54 2.16 18.97
CA GLN A 292 -14.05 3.52 18.83
C GLN A 292 -15.45 3.52 18.21
N ILE A 293 -15.71 2.68 17.22
CA ILE A 293 -17.04 2.56 16.62
C ILE A 293 -18.08 2.17 17.68
N GLU A 294 -17.80 1.12 18.45
CA GLU A 294 -18.73 0.58 19.45
C GLU A 294 -18.90 1.49 20.66
N ASN A 295 -17.83 2.13 21.16
CA ASN A 295 -17.84 2.82 22.46
C ASN A 295 -17.91 4.34 22.34
N SER A 296 -17.63 4.91 21.17
CA SER A 296 -17.60 6.36 20.94
C SER A 296 -18.53 6.81 19.84
N ILE A 297 -18.63 6.08 18.72
CA ILE A 297 -19.39 6.54 17.54
C ILE A 297 -20.85 6.12 17.62
N ALA A 298 -21.12 4.87 17.96
CA ALA A 298 -22.47 4.35 18.12
C ALA A 298 -22.61 3.56 19.44
N PRO A 299 -22.30 4.17 20.60
CA PRO A 299 -22.55 3.54 21.90
C PRO A 299 -24.05 3.36 22.13
N PRO A 300 -24.47 2.43 23.01
CA PRO A 300 -25.89 2.20 23.33
C PRO A 300 -26.64 3.47 23.76
N SER A 301 -25.94 4.43 24.39
CA SER A 301 -26.52 5.73 24.78
C SER A 301 -26.81 6.67 23.60
N ALA A 302 -26.10 6.52 22.48
CA ALA A 302 -26.32 7.27 21.25
C ALA A 302 -27.22 6.51 20.25
N ASP A 303 -27.38 5.18 20.41
CA ASP A 303 -28.32 4.34 19.67
C ASP A 303 -29.41 3.68 20.55
N PRO A 304 -30.35 4.45 21.14
CA PRO A 304 -31.42 3.86 21.94
C PRO A 304 -32.31 2.87 21.17
N SER A 305 -32.34 3.00 19.84
CA SER A 305 -33.14 2.15 18.95
C SER A 305 -32.50 0.78 18.64
N GLY A 306 -31.19 0.63 18.89
CA GLY A 306 -30.41 -0.55 18.49
C GLY A 306 -30.20 -0.68 16.97
N SER A 307 -30.49 0.37 16.18
CA SER A 307 -30.38 0.34 14.72
C SER A 307 -28.94 0.14 14.21
N TRP A 308 -27.94 0.52 15.01
CA TRP A 308 -26.52 0.37 14.74
C TRP A 308 -25.91 -0.90 15.34
N HIS A 309 -26.65 -1.64 16.17
CA HIS A 309 -26.13 -2.81 16.90
C HIS A 309 -25.44 -3.84 15.98
N ASN A 310 -26.04 -4.18 14.84
CA ASN A 310 -25.45 -5.13 13.89
C ASN A 310 -24.18 -4.58 13.22
N CYS A 311 -24.15 -3.27 12.95
CA CYS A 311 -23.00 -2.59 12.38
C CYS A 311 -21.83 -2.51 13.37
N THR A 312 -22.09 -2.20 14.65
CA THR A 312 -21.03 -2.08 15.66
C THR A 312 -20.49 -3.43 16.12
N SER A 313 -21.35 -4.44 16.29
CA SER A 313 -20.96 -5.76 16.84
C SER A 313 -20.42 -6.75 15.82
N SER A 314 -20.83 -6.64 14.56
CA SER A 314 -20.50 -7.62 13.50
C SER A 314 -20.08 -6.99 12.17
N PHE A 315 -19.94 -5.66 12.14
CA PHE A 315 -19.62 -4.88 10.94
C PHE A 315 -20.57 -5.11 9.76
N LYS A 316 -21.82 -5.48 10.04
CA LYS A 316 -22.90 -5.63 9.05
C LYS A 316 -23.68 -4.32 8.95
N CYS A 317 -23.05 -3.34 8.32
CA CYS A 317 -23.59 -2.00 8.17
C CYS A 317 -24.42 -1.86 6.89
N ASN A 318 -25.52 -1.12 6.95
CA ASN A 318 -26.25 -0.71 5.75
C ASN A 318 -25.52 0.45 5.04
N ALA A 319 -25.98 0.84 3.85
CA ALA A 319 -25.33 1.88 3.04
C ALA A 319 -25.18 3.23 3.77
N SER A 320 -26.20 3.68 4.50
CA SER A 320 -26.15 4.95 5.25
C SER A 320 -25.17 4.90 6.42
N GLN A 321 -25.09 3.76 7.11
CA GLN A 321 -24.15 3.55 8.21
C GLN A 321 -22.71 3.52 7.68
N MET A 322 -22.47 2.84 6.56
CA MET A 322 -21.16 2.85 5.91
C MET A 322 -20.76 4.25 5.43
N GLN A 323 -21.67 5.03 4.85
CA GLN A 323 -21.39 6.40 4.44
C GLN A 323 -20.94 7.28 5.63
N PHE A 324 -21.57 7.13 6.79
CA PHE A 324 -21.15 7.83 8.01
C PHE A 324 -19.76 7.37 8.46
N LEU A 325 -19.48 6.07 8.44
CA LEU A 325 -18.16 5.53 8.82
C LEU A 325 -17.05 5.96 7.84
N GLU A 326 -17.34 6.10 6.54
CA GLU A 326 -16.39 6.68 5.58
C GLU A 326 -16.09 8.15 5.92
N GLY A 327 -17.08 8.94 6.36
CA GLY A 327 -16.84 10.29 6.87
C GLY A 327 -15.94 10.32 8.11
N PHE A 328 -16.12 9.36 9.03
CA PHE A 328 -15.24 9.18 10.18
C PHE A 328 -13.80 8.84 9.77
N LYS A 329 -13.62 7.89 8.84
CA LYS A 329 -12.32 7.53 8.26
C LYS A 329 -11.62 8.75 7.61
N MET A 330 -12.34 9.54 6.82
CA MET A 330 -11.77 10.75 6.21
C MET A 330 -11.32 11.78 7.25
N SER A 331 -12.05 11.90 8.36
CA SER A 331 -11.66 12.79 9.47
C SER A 331 -10.39 12.32 10.18
N MET A 332 -10.19 11.00 10.32
CA MET A 332 -8.95 10.43 10.85
C MET A 332 -7.76 10.70 9.92
N LEU A 333 -7.94 10.51 8.61
CA LEU A 333 -6.88 10.77 7.62
C LEU A 333 -6.49 12.24 7.56
N ASP A 334 -7.45 13.16 7.66
CA ASP A 334 -7.16 14.60 7.72
C ASP A 334 -6.38 14.98 8.99
N ALA A 335 -6.75 14.40 10.14
CA ALA A 335 -6.03 14.61 11.40
C ALA A 335 -4.57 14.13 11.36
N LEU A 336 -4.27 13.10 10.55
CA LEU A 336 -2.92 12.54 10.38
C LEU A 336 -2.10 13.23 9.28
N LYS A 337 -2.69 14.16 8.54
CA LYS A 337 -2.06 14.77 7.35
C LYS A 337 -0.76 15.51 7.64
N THR A 338 -0.71 16.29 8.72
CA THR A 338 0.52 17.02 9.08
C THR A 338 1.57 16.06 9.63
N PHE A 339 1.13 15.06 10.39
CA PHE A 339 1.99 14.04 10.97
C PHE A 339 2.70 13.21 9.90
N SER A 340 1.98 12.86 8.83
CA SER A 340 2.49 12.07 7.71
C SER A 340 3.52 12.80 6.84
N MET A 341 3.57 14.13 6.91
CA MET A 341 4.58 14.92 6.20
C MET A 341 5.98 14.81 6.85
N SER A 342 6.08 14.31 8.08
CA SER A 342 7.36 14.12 8.74
C SER A 342 8.01 12.81 8.30
N SER A 343 9.17 12.93 7.67
CA SER A 343 9.98 11.79 7.27
C SER A 343 10.42 10.80 8.35
N LYS A 344 10.39 11.23 9.62
CA LYS A 344 10.80 10.38 10.74
C LYS A 344 9.64 9.49 11.19
N ASN A 345 8.42 9.90 10.90
CA ASN A 345 7.22 9.22 11.31
C ASN A 345 6.82 8.16 10.30
N GLY A 346 6.01 7.21 10.73
CA GLY A 346 5.37 6.24 9.84
C GLY A 346 3.89 6.12 10.19
N MET A 347 3.10 5.64 9.24
CA MET A 347 1.71 5.33 9.50
C MET A 347 1.24 4.18 8.60
N PHE A 348 0.39 3.34 9.14
CA PHE A 348 -0.31 2.26 8.45
C PHE A 348 -1.76 2.27 8.90
N ILE A 349 -2.65 2.75 8.01
CA ILE A 349 -4.09 2.86 8.29
C ILE A 349 -4.82 1.83 7.44
N ILE A 350 -5.33 0.78 8.09
CA ILE A 350 -6.03 -0.32 7.44
C ILE A 350 -7.54 -0.08 7.43
N SER A 351 -8.18 -0.27 6.28
CA SER A 351 -9.63 -0.15 6.12
C SER A 351 -10.37 -1.44 6.53
N ARG A 352 -10.10 -1.96 7.75
CA ARG A 352 -10.72 -3.19 8.28
C ARG A 352 -11.30 -2.96 9.67
N TRP A 353 -12.49 -3.49 9.95
CA TRP A 353 -13.02 -3.49 11.32
C TRP A 353 -12.15 -4.34 12.25
N ALA A 354 -11.34 -3.67 13.07
CA ALA A 354 -10.31 -4.30 13.88
C ALA A 354 -9.85 -3.38 15.01
N HIS A 355 -9.19 -3.98 16.00
CA HIS A 355 -8.55 -3.33 17.13
C HIS A 355 -7.33 -4.19 17.55
N CYS A 356 -6.24 -3.57 18.03
CA CYS A 356 -4.97 -4.23 18.37
C CYS A 356 -4.36 -5.09 17.25
N LEU A 357 -3.90 -4.46 16.17
CA LEU A 357 -3.39 -5.15 14.99
C LEU A 357 -2.03 -5.84 15.20
N ALA A 358 -1.18 -5.31 16.08
CA ALA A 358 0.17 -5.81 16.32
C ALA A 358 0.22 -7.01 17.26
N GLU A 359 -0.82 -7.22 18.07
CA GLU A 359 -0.92 -8.35 19.01
C GLU A 359 -1.53 -9.60 18.36
N ARG A 360 -2.14 -9.43 17.18
CA ARG A 360 -2.95 -10.43 16.48
C ARG A 360 -2.16 -11.18 15.41
N LYS A 361 -2.21 -12.51 15.46
CA LYS A 361 -1.59 -13.42 14.47
C LYS A 361 -2.10 -13.14 13.05
N ASP A 362 -3.42 -12.99 12.89
CA ASP A 362 -4.08 -12.82 11.60
C ASP A 362 -3.79 -11.49 10.90
N THR A 363 -3.27 -10.49 11.61
CA THR A 363 -2.95 -9.16 11.04
C THR A 363 -1.47 -8.82 11.08
N TRP A 364 -0.73 -9.23 12.11
CA TRP A 364 0.69 -8.88 12.26
C TRP A 364 1.59 -9.64 11.27
N PHE A 365 1.28 -10.91 10.99
CA PHE A 365 2.23 -11.82 10.34
C PHE A 365 2.44 -11.55 8.84
N PRO A 366 3.68 -11.68 8.33
CA PRO A 366 3.97 -11.50 6.92
C PRO A 366 3.17 -12.42 5.98
N GLY A 367 2.97 -13.68 6.39
CA GLY A 367 2.31 -14.73 5.59
C GLY A 367 0.79 -14.75 5.64
N ASN A 368 0.15 -13.89 6.45
CA ASN A 368 -1.31 -13.83 6.58
C ASN A 368 -1.95 -12.75 5.71
N SER A 369 -1.14 -12.07 4.89
CA SER A 369 -1.58 -11.10 3.88
C SER A 369 -2.47 -11.81 2.86
N GLN A 370 -3.74 -11.43 2.75
CA GLN A 370 -4.64 -12.01 1.74
C GLN A 370 -4.17 -11.61 0.32
N PRO A 371 -4.57 -12.37 -0.73
CA PRO A 371 -4.28 -11.98 -2.11
C PRO A 371 -4.76 -10.54 -2.37
N GLY A 372 -3.83 -9.61 -2.62
CA GLY A 372 -4.12 -8.19 -2.80
C GLY A 372 -3.81 -7.27 -1.61
N GLU A 373 -3.24 -7.77 -0.51
CA GLU A 373 -2.69 -6.92 0.57
C GLU A 373 -1.20 -6.62 0.34
N ASP A 374 -0.84 -5.33 0.41
CA ASP A 374 0.54 -4.86 0.51
C ASP A 374 1.21 -5.48 1.75
N LYS A 375 2.54 -5.70 1.73
CA LYS A 375 3.43 -6.16 2.83
C LYS A 375 2.76 -6.29 4.21
N GLY A 376 2.79 -7.48 4.82
CA GLY A 376 2.26 -7.70 6.17
C GLY A 376 2.80 -6.70 7.22
N ILE A 377 1.97 -6.34 8.20
CA ILE A 377 2.20 -5.22 9.15
C ILE A 377 3.59 -5.29 9.81
N ALA A 378 4.05 -6.49 10.21
CA ALA A 378 5.38 -6.67 10.79
C ALA A 378 6.52 -6.15 9.90
N VAL A 379 6.41 -6.36 8.58
CA VAL A 379 7.40 -5.90 7.60
C VAL A 379 7.40 -4.38 7.50
N VAL A 380 6.22 -3.75 7.43
CA VAL A 380 6.11 -2.28 7.34
C VAL A 380 6.68 -1.61 8.58
N VAL A 381 6.34 -2.12 9.77
CA VAL A 381 6.85 -1.60 11.04
C VAL A 381 8.36 -1.79 11.13
N GLY A 382 8.87 -2.96 10.71
CA GLY A 382 10.30 -3.21 10.62
C GLY A 382 11.01 -2.26 9.67
N ASP A 383 10.47 -2.06 8.46
CA ASP A 383 11.08 -1.20 7.44
C ASP A 383 11.17 0.26 7.92
N TRP A 384 10.12 0.76 8.55
CA TRP A 384 10.15 2.06 9.23
C TRP A 384 11.15 2.09 10.40
N TYR A 385 11.12 1.09 11.28
CA TYR A 385 11.93 1.09 12.49
C TYR A 385 13.42 1.09 12.15
N PHE A 386 13.84 0.18 11.27
CA PHE A 386 15.23 0.03 10.86
C PHE A 386 15.66 1.01 9.78
N GLU A 387 14.76 1.91 9.34
CA GLU A 387 15.01 2.86 8.24
C GLU A 387 15.50 2.12 6.98
N ARG A 388 14.91 0.96 6.72
CA ARG A 388 15.12 0.24 5.46
C ARG A 388 14.46 0.95 4.28
N ALA A 389 13.61 1.94 4.54
CA ALA A 389 13.14 2.95 3.58
C ALA A 389 13.94 4.28 3.72
N LYS A 390 14.58 4.78 2.64
CA LYS A 390 15.40 6.03 2.62
C LYS A 390 14.96 7.01 1.49
N ASN A 391 15.06 8.33 1.77
CA ASN A 391 14.53 9.62 1.14
C ASN A 391 12.97 10.11 1.02
N VAL A 392 12.38 10.83 2.04
CA VAL A 392 10.98 11.37 2.36
C VAL A 392 11.28 12.83 2.69
N ASN A 393 10.72 13.76 1.93
CA ASN A 393 10.15 15.03 2.41
C ASN A 393 10.17 15.95 1.20
N GLN A 394 9.17 15.77 0.34
CA GLN A 394 8.36 16.82 -0.27
C GLN A 394 7.63 16.22 -1.46
N THR A 395 6.36 15.87 -1.24
CA THR A 395 5.35 16.06 -2.29
C THR A 395 3.96 16.06 -1.66
N ASN A 396 3.15 17.00 -2.16
CA ASN A 396 1.70 17.11 -2.01
C ASN A 396 1.14 17.87 -0.79
N MET A 397 1.46 19.17 -0.75
CA MET A 397 0.56 20.17 -0.17
C MET A 397 0.13 21.28 -1.18
N THR A 398 0.32 21.06 -2.48
CA THR A 398 0.00 22.07 -3.53
C THR A 398 -1.41 21.90 -4.12
N ILE A 399 -2.11 20.79 -3.86
CA ILE A 399 -3.45 20.52 -4.44
C ILE A 399 -4.60 21.11 -3.60
N LEU A 400 -4.38 21.47 -2.33
CA LEU A 400 -5.47 21.99 -1.49
C LEU A 400 -5.68 23.52 -1.54
N THR A 401 -4.68 24.30 -1.97
CA THR A 401 -4.80 25.76 -2.02
C THR A 401 -5.45 26.26 -3.31
N THR A 402 -5.22 25.60 -4.44
CA THR A 402 -5.89 25.91 -5.72
C THR A 402 -7.34 25.44 -5.77
N LEU A 403 -7.68 24.33 -5.09
CA LEU A 403 -9.07 23.88 -4.99
C LEU A 403 -9.94 24.81 -4.11
N ARG A 404 -9.37 25.41 -3.06
CA ARG A 404 -10.10 26.36 -2.18
C ARG A 404 -10.46 27.68 -2.89
N LEU A 405 -9.65 28.14 -3.83
CA LEU A 405 -9.94 29.34 -4.62
C LEU A 405 -10.96 29.08 -5.74
N PHE A 406 -11.07 27.83 -6.22
CA PHE A 406 -12.10 27.43 -7.19
C PHE A 406 -13.46 27.15 -6.53
N LEU A 407 -13.47 26.62 -5.29
CA LEU A 407 -14.70 26.27 -4.56
C LEU A 407 -15.44 27.47 -3.94
N SER A 408 -14.76 28.59 -3.71
CA SER A 408 -15.41 29.81 -3.21
C SER A 408 -16.17 30.58 -4.30
N SER A 409 -15.86 30.36 -5.58
CA SER A 409 -16.60 30.94 -6.71
C SER A 409 -17.80 30.12 -7.20
N ILE A 410 -17.89 28.82 -6.85
CA ILE A 410 -18.93 27.92 -7.38
C ILE A 410 -20.13 27.79 -6.43
N LEU A 411 -19.96 28.06 -5.13
CA LEU A 411 -21.07 28.08 -4.16
C LEU A 411 -22.11 29.21 -4.39
N ALA A 412 -21.87 30.12 -5.33
CA ALA A 412 -22.79 31.20 -5.65
C ALA A 412 -23.90 30.80 -6.67
N ASN A 413 -23.76 29.71 -7.42
CA ASN A 413 -24.59 29.47 -8.61
C ASN A 413 -25.32 28.11 -8.69
N GLY A 414 -25.54 27.40 -7.58
CA GLY A 414 -26.67 26.45 -7.42
C GLY A 414 -26.96 25.42 -8.52
N VAL A 415 -25.96 24.82 -9.19
CA VAL A 415 -26.19 23.77 -10.21
C VAL A 415 -25.19 22.60 -10.03
N MET A 416 -25.73 21.38 -10.03
CA MET A 416 -25.13 20.03 -9.95
C MET A 416 -25.01 19.35 -8.57
N GLY A 417 -25.56 18.12 -8.55
CA GLY A 417 -25.64 17.20 -7.42
C GLY A 417 -24.34 16.46 -7.13
N SER A 418 -24.27 15.95 -5.91
CA SER A 418 -23.09 15.59 -5.12
C SER A 418 -22.47 14.21 -5.40
N ASP A 419 -22.62 13.62 -6.58
CA ASP A 419 -22.33 12.19 -6.76
C ASP A 419 -21.12 11.84 -7.64
N GLU A 420 -20.37 12.82 -8.17
CA GLU A 420 -19.15 12.56 -8.98
C GLU A 420 -17.81 12.66 -8.24
N MET A 421 -17.79 12.85 -6.91
CA MET A 421 -16.55 13.16 -6.17
C MET A 421 -15.88 11.97 -5.43
N PHE A 422 -16.45 10.77 -5.36
CA PHE A 422 -16.07 9.83 -4.27
C PHE A 422 -15.78 8.35 -4.59
N ASN A 423 -15.67 7.91 -5.84
CA ASN A 423 -15.42 6.48 -6.16
C ASN A 423 -13.93 6.03 -6.15
N SER A 424 -12.98 6.77 -5.57
CA SER A 424 -11.54 6.40 -5.54
C SER A 424 -10.95 6.06 -4.16
N PHE A 425 -11.75 5.84 -3.11
CA PHE A 425 -11.25 5.82 -1.72
C PHE A 425 -11.35 4.47 -0.99
N ASN A 426 -11.05 3.35 -1.66
CA ASN A 426 -11.14 2.00 -1.07
C ASN A 426 -9.79 1.29 -0.79
N GLY A 427 -8.68 2.03 -0.71
CA GLY A 427 -7.34 1.47 -0.45
C GLY A 427 -6.87 1.63 1.01
N THR A 428 -6.08 0.67 1.49
CA THR A 428 -5.20 0.79 2.68
C THR A 428 -4.08 1.79 2.36
N TYR A 429 -3.78 2.73 3.25
CA TYR A 429 -2.78 3.78 3.00
C TYR A 429 -1.45 3.46 3.69
N VAL A 430 -0.38 3.32 2.88
CA VAL A 430 1.02 3.18 3.33
C VAL A 430 1.85 4.29 2.67
N PHE A 431 2.60 5.07 3.45
CA PHE A 431 3.49 6.12 2.92
C PHE A 431 4.96 5.76 3.19
N HIS A 432 5.77 5.53 2.15
CA HIS A 432 7.23 5.35 2.26
C HIS A 432 8.03 6.01 1.12
N ARG A 433 9.33 6.20 1.41
CA ARG A 433 10.31 7.19 0.90
C ARG A 433 11.38 6.51 0.03
N GLN A 434 11.80 7.12 -1.10
CA GLN A 434 12.57 6.46 -2.18
C GLN A 434 13.88 7.19 -2.60
N ASP A 435 14.80 6.38 -3.14
CA ASP A 435 16.02 6.62 -3.96
C ASP A 435 17.37 6.36 -3.23
N ASP A 436 18.39 5.64 -3.74
CA ASP A 436 18.68 4.95 -5.01
C ASP A 436 19.81 3.89 -4.75
N ASN A 437 19.88 2.86 -5.61
CA ASN A 437 20.88 1.78 -5.78
C ASN A 437 20.62 0.41 -5.10
N ASP A 438 20.32 -0.56 -5.98
CA ASP A 438 20.35 -2.03 -5.92
C ASP A 438 19.60 -2.79 -4.80
N ASP A 439 18.76 -3.71 -5.28
CA ASP A 439 18.08 -4.87 -4.65
C ASP A 439 16.79 -4.67 -3.83
N ASP A 440 15.73 -4.33 -4.59
CA ASP A 440 14.44 -5.04 -4.77
C ASP A 440 13.73 -5.71 -3.57
N ALA A 441 12.78 -4.99 -2.96
CA ALA A 441 11.39 -5.44 -2.68
C ALA A 441 10.57 -4.35 -1.95
N ASP A 442 10.05 -3.36 -2.67
CA ASP A 442 8.58 -3.15 -2.87
C ASP A 442 8.14 -1.79 -3.43
N HIS A 443 9.05 -0.86 -3.71
CA HIS A 443 8.64 0.41 -4.29
C HIS A 443 8.12 0.24 -5.73
N VAL A 444 6.99 0.90 -6.05
CA VAL A 444 6.57 1.09 -7.44
C VAL A 444 7.56 2.04 -8.09
N LEU A 445 8.18 1.62 -9.19
CA LEU A 445 9.19 2.42 -9.88
C LEU A 445 8.60 3.77 -10.35
N VAL A 446 9.05 4.89 -9.79
CA VAL A 446 8.63 6.24 -10.20
C VAL A 446 9.68 6.82 -11.15
N VAL A 447 9.26 7.28 -12.32
CA VAL A 447 10.18 7.73 -13.38
C VAL A 447 9.88 9.18 -13.76
N GLY A 448 10.90 10.03 -13.83
CA GLY A 448 10.78 11.44 -14.19
C GLY A 448 10.52 11.69 -15.68
N LEU A 449 9.85 12.80 -15.99
CA LEU A 449 9.57 13.26 -17.34
C LEU A 449 10.83 13.88 -17.97
N THR A 450 11.20 13.39 -19.15
CA THR A 450 12.21 13.96 -20.03
C THR A 450 11.53 14.64 -21.21
N LEU A 451 11.84 15.92 -21.44
CA LEU A 451 11.35 16.67 -22.59
C LEU A 451 12.37 16.62 -23.73
N VAL A 452 11.91 16.36 -24.95
CA VAL A 452 12.76 16.24 -26.14
C VAL A 452 12.94 17.62 -26.77
N GLN A 453 13.87 18.41 -26.24
CA GLN A 453 14.05 19.80 -26.68
C GLN A 453 14.41 19.92 -28.18
N ALA A 454 15.21 18.98 -28.69
CA ALA A 454 15.62 18.93 -30.09
C ALA A 454 14.45 18.72 -31.07
N ALA A 455 13.31 18.19 -30.61
CA ALA A 455 12.14 17.89 -31.44
C ALA A 455 11.55 19.14 -32.13
N THR A 456 11.79 20.33 -31.58
CA THR A 456 11.34 21.59 -32.20
C THR A 456 11.97 21.85 -33.57
N ALA A 457 13.21 21.41 -33.79
CA ALA A 457 13.90 21.58 -35.08
C ALA A 457 13.18 20.85 -36.22
N ASP A 458 12.52 19.72 -35.90
CA ASP A 458 11.76 18.91 -36.85
C ASP A 458 10.26 19.25 -36.87
N GLY A 459 9.84 20.26 -36.09
CA GLY A 459 8.44 20.61 -35.90
C GLY A 459 7.63 19.53 -35.17
N ALA A 460 8.28 18.67 -34.40
CA ALA A 460 7.64 17.67 -33.54
C ALA A 460 7.23 18.32 -32.22
N VAL A 461 5.97 18.74 -32.13
CA VAL A 461 5.41 19.46 -30.97
C VAL A 461 3.99 18.97 -30.66
N CYS A 462 3.58 19.05 -29.39
CA CYS A 462 2.24 18.73 -28.92
C CYS A 462 1.18 19.66 -29.54
N LEU A 463 -0.11 19.35 -29.36
CA LEU A 463 -1.24 20.16 -29.88
C LEU A 463 -1.08 21.66 -29.59
N ASP A 464 -0.49 22.02 -28.45
CA ASP A 464 -0.27 23.41 -28.03
C ASP A 464 1.01 24.08 -28.57
N GLY A 465 1.90 23.31 -29.19
CA GLY A 465 3.22 23.76 -29.63
C GLY A 465 4.36 23.47 -28.63
N SER A 466 4.08 22.88 -27.47
CA SER A 466 5.12 22.49 -26.52
C SER A 466 5.87 21.23 -27.00
N VAL A 467 7.08 21.02 -26.50
CA VAL A 467 7.92 19.88 -26.93
C VAL A 467 7.39 18.55 -26.36
N PRO A 468 7.46 17.42 -27.08
CA PRO A 468 7.02 16.14 -26.56
C PRO A 468 7.94 15.65 -25.44
N GLY A 469 7.48 14.63 -24.71
CA GLY A 469 8.26 14.04 -23.63
C GLY A 469 7.98 12.56 -23.41
N TYR A 470 8.88 11.92 -22.67
CA TYR A 470 8.78 10.54 -22.26
C TYR A 470 9.39 10.34 -20.87
N HIS A 471 9.06 9.23 -20.23
CA HIS A 471 9.70 8.77 -19.00
C HIS A 471 10.63 7.62 -19.36
N LEU A 472 11.88 7.63 -18.89
CA LEU A 472 12.87 6.59 -19.20
C LEU A 472 13.50 6.05 -17.92
N TYR A 473 13.39 4.74 -17.73
CA TYR A 473 14.15 3.99 -16.74
C TYR A 473 15.15 3.06 -17.41
N ARG A 474 16.40 3.07 -16.93
CA ARG A 474 17.50 2.32 -17.55
C ARG A 474 17.49 0.85 -17.16
N GLY A 475 17.77 0.00 -18.14
CA GLY A 475 17.94 -1.43 -17.93
C GLY A 475 19.30 -1.74 -17.31
N TYR A 476 19.44 -2.97 -16.80
CA TYR A 476 20.64 -3.44 -16.12
C TYR A 476 20.91 -4.92 -16.41
N GLY A 477 22.12 -5.38 -16.08
CA GLY A 477 22.53 -6.77 -16.29
C GLY A 477 22.33 -7.23 -17.74
N SER A 478 21.70 -8.41 -17.91
CA SER A 478 21.41 -8.97 -19.23
C SER A 478 20.40 -8.16 -20.06
N GLY A 479 19.59 -7.31 -19.40
CA GLY A 479 18.58 -6.46 -20.04
C GLY A 479 19.07 -5.07 -20.44
N ALA A 480 20.32 -4.71 -20.11
CA ALA A 480 20.86 -3.35 -20.34
C ALA A 480 20.85 -2.90 -21.82
N ASN A 481 20.89 -3.84 -22.76
CA ASN A 481 20.81 -3.58 -24.21
C ASN A 481 19.47 -3.99 -24.83
N ASN A 482 18.42 -4.16 -24.00
CA ASN A 482 17.08 -4.46 -24.47
C ASN A 482 16.13 -3.32 -24.09
N TRP A 483 15.11 -3.08 -24.92
CA TRP A 483 14.27 -1.88 -24.82
C TRP A 483 12.78 -2.19 -24.94
N ILE A 484 11.98 -1.59 -24.06
CA ILE A 484 10.52 -1.54 -24.16
C ILE A 484 10.11 -0.08 -24.35
N ILE A 485 9.37 0.19 -25.41
CA ILE A 485 8.79 1.50 -25.69
C ILE A 485 7.28 1.37 -25.55
N GLN A 486 6.69 1.93 -24.50
CA GLN A 486 5.24 1.96 -24.28
C GLN A 486 4.66 3.32 -24.66
N LEU A 487 3.74 3.35 -25.61
CA LEU A 487 3.00 4.53 -26.03
C LEU A 487 1.78 4.72 -25.12
N GLN A 488 1.68 5.88 -24.47
CA GLN A 488 0.56 6.19 -23.58
C GLN A 488 -0.77 6.26 -24.34
N GLY A 489 -1.84 5.75 -23.73
CA GLY A 489 -3.21 5.94 -24.20
C GLY A 489 -3.83 7.27 -23.75
N GLY A 490 -4.97 7.63 -24.34
CA GLY A 490 -5.74 8.81 -23.92
C GLY A 490 -6.96 9.12 -24.79
N ALA A 491 -7.45 8.19 -25.62
CA ALA A 491 -8.46 8.45 -26.65
C ALA A 491 -8.00 9.49 -27.71
N TRP A 492 -8.94 10.17 -28.37
CA TRP A 492 -8.68 11.04 -29.52
C TRP A 492 -9.41 12.37 -29.38
N CYS A 493 -9.08 13.34 -30.23
CA CYS A 493 -9.95 14.49 -30.50
C CYS A 493 -10.33 14.46 -31.98
N ASP A 494 -11.63 14.50 -32.27
CA ASP A 494 -12.21 14.23 -33.59
C ASP A 494 -12.85 15.46 -34.24
N SER A 495 -12.81 16.61 -33.58
CA SER A 495 -13.11 17.92 -34.15
C SER A 495 -12.06 18.98 -33.77
N ILE A 496 -12.06 20.11 -34.48
CA ILE A 496 -11.16 21.23 -34.14
C ILE A 496 -11.45 21.76 -32.74
N GLU A 497 -12.72 21.87 -32.36
CA GLU A 497 -13.15 22.31 -31.03
C GLU A 497 -12.66 21.36 -29.94
N ASP A 498 -12.85 20.05 -30.14
CA ASP A 498 -12.38 19.03 -29.19
C ASP A 498 -10.86 19.07 -29.03
N CYS A 499 -10.12 19.27 -30.14
CA CYS A 499 -8.68 19.39 -30.08
C CYS A 499 -8.22 20.70 -29.41
N GLN A 500 -8.96 21.80 -29.55
CA GLN A 500 -8.70 23.05 -28.81
C GLN A 500 -8.93 22.89 -27.32
N ASN A 501 -10.01 22.22 -26.91
CA ASN A 501 -10.25 21.91 -25.50
C ASN A 501 -9.14 21.02 -24.94
N ARG A 502 -8.74 19.99 -25.72
CA ARG A 502 -7.70 19.04 -25.36
C ARG A 502 -6.31 19.68 -25.22
N LYS A 503 -6.01 20.72 -26.01
CA LYS A 503 -4.77 21.52 -25.93
C LYS A 503 -4.47 21.99 -24.50
N SER A 504 -5.51 22.27 -23.71
CA SER A 504 -5.41 22.76 -22.33
C SER A 504 -5.31 21.64 -21.27
N SER A 505 -4.93 20.42 -21.68
CA SER A 505 -4.77 19.26 -20.80
C SER A 505 -3.39 18.60 -20.96
N SER A 506 -3.05 17.67 -20.06
CA SER A 506 -1.83 16.85 -20.17
C SER A 506 -1.77 15.97 -21.43
N TYR A 507 -2.91 15.78 -22.12
CA TYR A 507 -3.00 15.07 -23.40
C TYR A 507 -2.93 15.98 -24.64
N GLY A 508 -2.68 17.27 -24.46
CA GLY A 508 -2.46 18.23 -25.55
C GLY A 508 -1.30 19.18 -25.30
N SER A 509 -0.75 19.21 -24.08
CA SER A 509 0.40 20.03 -23.70
C SER A 509 1.34 19.30 -22.76
N SER A 510 2.63 19.30 -23.08
CA SER A 510 3.66 18.78 -22.17
C SER A 510 3.94 19.67 -20.96
N THR A 511 3.51 20.94 -21.00
CA THR A 511 3.60 21.83 -19.84
C THR A 511 2.72 21.32 -18.70
N LEU A 512 1.59 20.68 -19.05
CA LEU A 512 0.59 20.14 -18.15
C LEU A 512 0.77 18.64 -17.83
N MET A 513 1.75 17.97 -18.45
CA MET A 513 2.07 16.58 -18.12
C MET A 513 2.61 16.44 -16.70
N GLU A 514 2.20 15.37 -16.04
CA GLU A 514 2.76 14.89 -14.78
C GLU A 514 4.28 14.74 -14.94
N LYS A 515 5.02 15.33 -14.00
CA LYS A 515 6.49 15.32 -14.05
C LYS A 515 7.08 13.99 -13.63
N GLN A 516 6.28 13.10 -13.06
CA GLN A 516 6.66 11.76 -12.63
C GLN A 516 5.51 10.78 -12.94
N LEU A 517 5.85 9.55 -13.32
CA LEU A 517 4.90 8.47 -13.54
C LEU A 517 5.34 7.17 -12.87
N ASN A 518 4.38 6.44 -12.33
CA ASN A 518 4.58 5.09 -11.82
C ASN A 518 4.67 4.10 -12.99
N PHE A 519 5.72 3.30 -13.00
CA PHE A 519 5.93 2.19 -13.91
C PHE A 519 5.44 0.91 -13.24
N THR A 520 4.37 0.34 -13.79
CA THR A 520 3.70 -0.87 -13.33
C THR A 520 3.47 -1.83 -14.49
N GLY A 521 2.98 -3.04 -14.18
CA GLY A 521 2.69 -4.05 -15.21
C GLY A 521 3.93 -4.36 -16.06
N LEU A 522 3.81 -4.29 -17.38
CA LEU A 522 4.92 -4.50 -18.32
C LEU A 522 6.10 -3.55 -18.10
N LEU A 523 5.89 -2.37 -17.49
CA LEU A 523 6.97 -1.46 -17.17
C LEU A 523 7.55 -1.66 -15.76
N SER A 524 7.03 -2.58 -14.96
CA SER A 524 7.57 -2.86 -13.64
C SER A 524 9.02 -3.36 -13.74
N ASN A 525 9.88 -2.89 -12.82
CA ASN A 525 11.25 -3.35 -12.66
C ASN A 525 11.39 -4.54 -11.70
N LYS A 526 10.29 -5.04 -11.15
CA LYS A 526 10.32 -6.21 -10.26
C LYS A 526 10.21 -7.49 -11.07
N ALA A 527 11.11 -8.44 -10.86
CA ALA A 527 11.08 -9.72 -11.56
C ALA A 527 9.82 -10.54 -11.23
N ALA A 528 9.31 -10.45 -10.00
CA ALA A 528 8.07 -11.13 -9.61
C ALA A 528 6.83 -10.59 -10.37
N GLU A 529 6.85 -9.31 -10.73
CA GLU A 529 5.77 -8.62 -11.44
C GLU A 529 5.92 -8.74 -12.97
N ASN A 530 7.16 -8.72 -13.47
CA ASN A 530 7.48 -8.63 -14.90
C ASN A 530 8.69 -9.53 -15.26
N PRO A 531 8.59 -10.86 -15.09
CA PRO A 531 9.74 -11.77 -15.01
C PRO A 531 10.69 -11.76 -16.19
N ASP A 532 10.16 -11.48 -17.39
CA ASP A 532 10.92 -11.53 -18.63
C ASP A 532 11.53 -10.19 -19.05
N PHE A 533 10.96 -9.08 -18.56
CA PHE A 533 11.31 -7.74 -19.04
C PHE A 533 11.71 -6.77 -17.91
N TYR A 534 11.72 -7.22 -16.64
CA TYR A 534 11.98 -6.39 -15.46
C TYR A 534 13.31 -5.64 -15.48
N ASN A 535 14.33 -6.14 -16.18
CA ASN A 535 15.65 -5.51 -16.24
C ASN A 535 15.94 -4.81 -17.58
N TRP A 536 14.96 -4.67 -18.47
CA TRP A 536 15.11 -3.94 -19.74
C TRP A 536 15.11 -2.41 -19.53
N ASN A 537 15.59 -1.66 -20.51
CA ASN A 537 15.30 -0.22 -20.61
C ASN A 537 13.80 -0.05 -20.87
N LYS A 538 13.17 0.88 -20.16
CA LYS A 538 11.72 1.05 -20.17
C LYS A 538 11.39 2.50 -20.45
N VAL A 539 10.59 2.73 -21.48
CA VAL A 539 10.18 4.05 -21.90
C VAL A 539 8.67 4.14 -21.91
N LYS A 540 8.10 5.18 -21.29
CA LYS A 540 6.69 5.56 -21.48
C LYS A 540 6.64 6.89 -22.24
N VAL A 541 6.29 6.83 -23.52
CA VAL A 541 6.15 8.02 -24.37
C VAL A 541 4.82 8.69 -24.06
N ARG A 542 4.85 9.97 -23.72
CA ARG A 542 3.65 10.72 -23.33
C ARG A 542 2.86 11.14 -24.55
N TYR A 543 1.55 10.96 -24.47
CA TYR A 543 0.63 11.21 -25.57
C TYR A 543 0.16 12.66 -25.57
N CYS A 544 0.32 13.38 -26.69
CA CYS A 544 -0.10 14.77 -26.79
C CYS A 544 -0.53 15.23 -28.20
N ASP A 545 -0.79 14.31 -29.14
CA ASP A 545 -1.18 14.65 -30.52
C ASP A 545 -2.67 14.44 -30.83
N GLY A 546 -3.36 13.59 -30.07
CA GLY A 546 -4.79 13.33 -30.25
C GLY A 546 -5.17 12.42 -31.42
N ALA A 547 -4.20 11.85 -32.16
CA ALA A 547 -4.43 10.95 -33.30
C ALA A 547 -3.55 9.69 -33.26
N SER A 548 -3.31 9.09 -32.08
CA SER A 548 -2.50 7.86 -31.98
C SER A 548 -1.14 7.97 -32.69
N PHE A 549 -0.41 9.07 -32.46
CA PHE A 549 0.87 9.36 -33.10
C PHE A 549 0.84 9.29 -34.66
N SER A 550 -0.29 9.64 -35.26
CA SER A 550 -0.50 9.50 -36.72
C SER A 550 -0.44 10.82 -37.49
N GLY A 551 -0.84 11.93 -36.87
CA GLY A 551 -0.94 13.25 -37.51
C GLY A 551 0.37 13.80 -38.05
N ASP A 552 0.32 14.47 -39.21
CA ASP A 552 1.36 15.40 -39.65
C ASP A 552 0.76 16.58 -40.43
N SER A 553 -0.02 17.39 -39.73
CA SER A 553 -0.63 18.60 -40.27
C SER A 553 -0.76 19.69 -39.20
N GLU A 554 -1.39 20.81 -39.53
CA GLU A 554 -1.71 21.87 -38.57
C GLU A 554 -2.98 22.59 -38.96
N ASN A 555 -3.63 23.20 -37.96
CA ASN A 555 -4.66 24.19 -38.18
C ASN A 555 -4.18 25.54 -37.66
N LYS A 556 -3.77 26.42 -38.58
CA LYS A 556 -3.21 27.74 -38.25
C LYS A 556 -4.24 28.65 -37.58
N THR A 557 -5.50 28.62 -38.04
CA THR A 557 -6.58 29.45 -37.49
C THR A 557 -6.86 29.08 -36.03
N ALA A 558 -6.91 27.78 -35.74
CA ALA A 558 -7.15 27.26 -34.39
C ALA A 558 -5.88 27.18 -33.52
N GLN A 559 -4.71 27.51 -34.07
CA GLN A 559 -3.39 27.35 -33.44
C GLN A 559 -3.15 25.94 -32.88
N LEU A 560 -3.48 24.92 -33.68
CA LEU A 560 -3.31 23.51 -33.34
C LEU A 560 -2.23 22.86 -34.20
N GLN A 561 -1.39 22.05 -33.55
CA GLN A 561 -0.31 21.29 -34.16
C GLN A 561 -0.63 19.79 -34.14
N PHE A 562 -0.91 19.19 -35.30
CA PHE A 562 -1.23 17.77 -35.41
C PHE A 562 0.03 16.99 -35.82
N ARG A 563 0.96 16.81 -34.87
CA ARG A 563 2.34 16.32 -35.16
C ARG A 563 2.63 14.92 -34.64
N GLY A 564 1.62 14.09 -34.45
CA GLY A 564 1.76 12.74 -33.89
C GLY A 564 2.88 11.90 -34.52
N LYS A 565 2.95 11.84 -35.86
CA LYS A 565 4.01 11.11 -36.58
C LYS A 565 5.40 11.67 -36.27
N ARG A 566 5.54 13.00 -36.28
CA ARG A 566 6.82 13.66 -36.01
C ARG A 566 7.25 13.47 -34.57
N ILE A 567 6.31 13.57 -33.62
CA ILE A 567 6.56 13.29 -32.21
C ILE A 567 7.12 11.88 -32.04
N PHE A 568 6.49 10.87 -32.67
CA PHE A 568 6.97 9.49 -32.59
C PHE A 568 8.41 9.38 -33.11
N LEU A 569 8.69 9.91 -34.31
CA LEU A 569 10.02 9.85 -34.90
C LEU A 569 11.08 10.57 -34.07
N ALA A 570 10.80 11.81 -33.63
CA ALA A 570 11.73 12.60 -32.83
C ALA A 570 12.04 11.95 -31.47
N VAL A 571 11.04 11.32 -30.83
CA VAL A 571 11.26 10.56 -29.60
C VAL A 571 12.10 9.32 -29.88
N MET A 572 11.83 8.57 -30.95
CA MET A 572 12.65 7.39 -31.29
C MET A 572 14.10 7.79 -31.58
N GLU A 573 14.32 8.86 -32.32
CA GLU A 573 15.66 9.39 -32.62
C GLU A 573 16.43 9.80 -31.35
N ASP A 574 15.77 10.51 -30.45
CA ASP A 574 16.35 10.91 -29.17
C ASP A 574 16.73 9.71 -28.29
N LEU A 575 15.92 8.63 -28.34
CA LEU A 575 16.22 7.36 -27.66
C LEU A 575 17.34 6.57 -28.36
N MET A 576 17.41 6.60 -29.69
CA MET A 576 18.51 6.02 -30.47
C MET A 576 19.85 6.64 -30.06
N ALA A 577 19.91 7.97 -29.98
CA ALA A 577 21.08 8.70 -29.50
C ALA A 577 21.45 8.35 -28.05
N LYS A 578 20.46 7.94 -27.25
CA LYS A 578 20.63 7.51 -25.84
C LYS A 578 20.99 6.02 -25.69
N GLY A 579 21.33 5.33 -26.78
CA GLY A 579 21.84 3.96 -26.78
C GLY A 579 20.85 2.92 -27.29
N MET A 580 19.63 3.29 -27.67
CA MET A 580 18.68 2.33 -28.26
C MET A 580 19.19 1.78 -29.60
N CYS A 581 20.05 2.51 -30.32
CA CYS A 581 20.63 2.04 -31.58
C CYS A 581 21.51 0.78 -31.43
N GLN A 582 21.93 0.46 -30.19
CA GLN A 582 22.70 -0.74 -29.86
C GLN A 582 21.81 -1.88 -29.33
N ALA A 583 20.48 -1.75 -29.43
CA ALA A 583 19.57 -2.74 -28.89
C ALA A 583 19.77 -4.11 -29.52
N LYS A 584 19.85 -5.15 -28.67
CA LYS A 584 19.75 -6.55 -29.11
C LYS A 584 18.30 -6.96 -29.32
N GLN A 585 17.42 -6.46 -28.47
CA GLN A 585 15.99 -6.75 -28.49
C GLN A 585 15.19 -5.48 -28.23
N ALA A 586 14.09 -5.28 -28.97
CA ALA A 586 13.22 -4.13 -28.79
C ALA A 586 11.74 -4.52 -28.92
N LEU A 587 10.92 -4.05 -27.98
CA LEU A 587 9.47 -4.24 -27.95
C LEU A 587 8.78 -2.87 -28.02
N LEU A 588 8.02 -2.63 -29.09
CA LEU A 588 7.06 -1.52 -29.12
C LEU A 588 5.73 -1.98 -28.53
N ASN A 589 5.19 -1.23 -27.57
CA ASN A 589 3.92 -1.47 -26.93
C ASN A 589 3.09 -0.16 -26.84
N GLY A 590 1.81 -0.25 -26.55
CA GLY A 590 1.02 0.87 -26.06
C GLY A 590 -0.34 0.42 -25.55
N CYS A 591 -1.00 1.26 -24.75
CA CYS A 591 -2.40 1.05 -24.37
C CYS A 591 -3.35 1.92 -25.18
N SER A 592 -4.53 1.40 -25.56
CA SER A 592 -5.67 2.20 -26.06
C SER A 592 -5.30 2.92 -27.36
N SER A 593 -5.41 4.25 -27.43
CA SER A 593 -4.88 5.04 -28.55
C SER A 593 -3.38 4.80 -28.80
N GLY A 594 -2.58 4.56 -27.76
CA GLY A 594 -1.18 4.14 -27.90
C GLY A 594 -1.03 2.69 -28.38
N GLY A 595 -1.96 1.80 -28.03
CA GLY A 595 -2.01 0.43 -28.54
C GLY A 595 -2.33 0.39 -30.03
N LEU A 596 -3.32 1.20 -30.47
CA LEU A 596 -3.58 1.42 -31.89
C LEU A 596 -2.32 1.95 -32.59
N SER A 597 -1.62 2.91 -31.99
CA SER A 597 -0.35 3.40 -32.53
C SER A 597 0.72 2.30 -32.63
N ALA A 598 0.78 1.37 -31.69
CA ALA A 598 1.72 0.25 -31.75
C ALA A 598 1.44 -0.68 -32.94
N ILE A 599 0.18 -0.80 -33.39
CA ILE A 599 -0.17 -1.49 -34.65
C ILE A 599 0.30 -0.65 -35.84
N LEU A 600 -0.09 0.64 -35.87
CA LEU A 600 0.15 1.53 -37.02
C LEU A 600 1.64 1.81 -37.27
N ARG A 601 2.46 1.85 -36.20
CA ARG A 601 3.89 2.19 -36.24
C ARG A 601 4.82 0.99 -36.09
N CYS A 602 4.29 -0.24 -36.09
CA CYS A 602 5.11 -1.42 -35.82
C CYS A 602 6.25 -1.60 -36.84
N ASP A 603 5.93 -1.50 -38.13
CA ASP A 603 6.92 -1.63 -39.19
C ASP A 603 7.85 -0.41 -39.27
N ASP A 604 7.34 0.80 -39.00
CA ASP A 604 8.15 2.02 -38.87
C ASP A 604 9.21 1.84 -37.77
N PHE A 605 8.81 1.36 -36.58
CA PHE A 605 9.72 1.10 -35.47
C PHE A 605 10.76 0.03 -35.79
N SER A 606 10.33 -1.07 -36.40
CA SER A 606 11.21 -2.17 -36.83
C SER A 606 12.29 -1.69 -37.80
N SER A 607 11.92 -0.79 -38.72
CA SER A 607 12.84 -0.25 -39.73
C SER A 607 13.98 0.62 -39.17
N LEU A 608 13.88 1.06 -37.90
CA LEU A 608 14.93 1.86 -37.26
C LEU A 608 16.16 1.02 -36.87
N PHE A 609 16.03 -0.31 -36.84
CA PHE A 609 17.06 -1.22 -36.37
C PHE A 609 17.67 -2.05 -37.51
N PRO A 610 18.94 -2.47 -37.39
CA PRO A 610 19.51 -3.43 -38.33
C PRO A 610 18.80 -4.79 -38.23
N PRO A 611 18.85 -5.63 -39.28
CA PRO A 611 18.22 -6.96 -39.28
C PRO A 611 18.67 -7.91 -38.16
N THR A 612 19.79 -7.62 -37.51
CA THR A 612 20.34 -8.39 -36.37
C THR A 612 19.60 -8.14 -35.06
N THR A 613 18.86 -7.03 -34.93
CA THR A 613 18.09 -6.72 -33.72
C THR A 613 16.75 -7.44 -33.74
N LYS A 614 16.39 -8.13 -32.65
CA LYS A 614 15.08 -8.77 -32.53
C LYS A 614 14.02 -7.72 -32.17
N VAL A 615 13.22 -7.30 -33.14
CA VAL A 615 12.12 -6.35 -32.94
C VAL A 615 10.77 -7.04 -33.02
N LYS A 616 9.89 -6.79 -32.05
CA LYS A 616 8.48 -7.20 -32.06
C LYS A 616 7.60 -6.07 -31.53
N CYS A 617 6.29 -6.15 -31.78
CA CYS A 617 5.33 -5.17 -31.26
C CYS A 617 4.19 -5.85 -30.50
N MET A 618 3.59 -5.14 -29.56
CA MET A 618 2.39 -5.53 -28.84
C MET A 618 1.39 -4.37 -28.85
N SER A 619 0.12 -4.68 -29.05
CA SER A 619 -0.98 -3.73 -28.87
C SER A 619 -1.84 -4.19 -27.71
N ASP A 620 -1.89 -3.40 -26.64
CA ASP A 620 -2.77 -3.61 -25.49
C ASP A 620 -4.02 -2.71 -25.61
N ALA A 621 -5.20 -3.32 -25.62
CA ALA A 621 -6.49 -2.64 -25.75
C ALA A 621 -6.57 -1.66 -26.95
N GLY A 622 -5.75 -1.89 -27.98
CA GLY A 622 -5.64 -1.04 -29.18
C GLY A 622 -6.43 -1.58 -30.38
N PHE A 623 -6.92 -2.81 -30.31
CA PHE A 623 -7.73 -3.43 -31.36
C PHE A 623 -9.22 -3.05 -31.22
N PHE A 624 -9.56 -1.80 -31.52
CA PHE A 624 -10.96 -1.36 -31.53
C PHE A 624 -11.69 -1.81 -32.78
N LEU A 625 -12.89 -2.34 -32.60
CA LEU A 625 -13.74 -2.75 -33.72
C LEU A 625 -14.60 -1.61 -34.28
N ASP A 626 -14.71 -1.54 -35.60
CA ASP A 626 -15.82 -0.86 -36.25
C ASP A 626 -17.12 -1.69 -36.06
N ALA A 627 -17.77 -1.52 -34.92
CA ALA A 627 -19.00 -2.20 -34.53
C ALA A 627 -20.19 -1.24 -34.50
N ALA A 628 -21.39 -1.80 -34.59
CA ALA A 628 -22.62 -1.05 -34.33
C ALA A 628 -22.87 -0.97 -32.81
N ASP A 629 -23.39 0.17 -32.36
CA ASP A 629 -23.90 0.34 -31.00
C ASP A 629 -25.28 -0.34 -30.83
N ILE A 630 -25.81 -0.30 -29.62
CA ILE A 630 -27.11 -0.89 -29.27
C ILE A 630 -28.30 -0.24 -30.01
N SER A 631 -28.12 0.92 -30.64
CA SER A 631 -29.11 1.59 -31.49
C SER A 631 -28.93 1.27 -32.99
N GLY A 632 -27.87 0.53 -33.35
CA GLY A 632 -27.52 0.16 -34.73
C GLY A 632 -26.58 1.13 -35.43
N ASP A 633 -26.20 2.22 -34.75
CA ASP A 633 -25.34 3.27 -35.26
C ASP A 633 -23.85 2.91 -35.13
N ARG A 634 -22.95 3.64 -35.80
CA ARG A 634 -21.49 3.38 -35.75
C ARG A 634 -20.72 4.58 -35.18
N PRO A 635 -20.83 4.86 -33.87
CA PRO A 635 -20.24 6.06 -33.27
C PRO A 635 -18.72 6.08 -33.39
N LEU A 636 -18.03 4.95 -33.19
CA LEU A 636 -16.57 4.91 -33.32
C LEU A 636 -16.10 5.20 -34.75
N ARG A 637 -16.87 4.78 -35.77
CA ARG A 637 -16.59 5.10 -37.18
C ARG A 637 -16.71 6.60 -37.44
N ARG A 638 -17.71 7.26 -36.84
CA ARG A 638 -17.86 8.72 -36.91
C ARG A 638 -16.68 9.42 -36.24
N MET A 639 -16.31 8.99 -35.04
CA MET A 639 -15.18 9.56 -34.31
C MET A 639 -13.86 9.40 -35.08
N TYR A 640 -13.51 8.19 -35.54
CA TYR A 640 -12.30 7.97 -36.33
C TYR A 640 -12.29 8.75 -37.64
N SER A 641 -13.47 8.93 -38.26
CA SER A 641 -13.60 9.80 -39.42
C SER A 641 -13.31 11.26 -39.09
N GLY A 642 -13.79 11.74 -37.95
CA GLY A 642 -13.50 13.08 -37.44
C GLY A 642 -12.01 13.27 -37.20
N VAL A 643 -11.35 12.34 -36.51
CA VAL A 643 -9.89 12.35 -36.29
C VAL A 643 -9.13 12.43 -37.62
N VAL A 644 -9.46 11.55 -38.57
CA VAL A 644 -8.82 11.51 -39.89
C VAL A 644 -8.97 12.85 -40.61
N ASN A 645 -10.18 13.41 -40.64
CA ASN A 645 -10.47 14.66 -41.35
C ASN A 645 -9.85 15.88 -40.66
N ALA A 646 -10.04 16.01 -39.35
CA ALA A 646 -9.58 17.17 -38.56
C ALA A 646 -8.05 17.29 -38.57
N GLN A 647 -7.36 16.14 -38.56
CA GLN A 647 -5.89 16.09 -38.48
C GLN A 647 -5.21 15.77 -39.81
N GLY A 648 -5.96 15.75 -40.92
CA GLY A 648 -5.39 15.61 -42.26
C GLY A 648 -4.74 14.24 -42.56
N LEU A 649 -5.18 13.18 -41.88
CA LEU A 649 -4.55 11.84 -41.98
C LEU A 649 -4.73 11.19 -43.36
N GLN A 650 -5.69 11.65 -44.18
CA GLN A 650 -5.99 11.11 -45.50
C GLN A 650 -4.78 11.04 -46.44
N ASN A 651 -3.75 11.87 -46.22
CA ASN A 651 -2.53 11.89 -47.00
C ASN A 651 -1.48 10.87 -46.54
N THR A 652 -1.69 10.27 -45.36
CA THR A 652 -0.73 9.35 -44.71
C THR A 652 -1.30 7.96 -44.47
N LEU A 653 -2.63 7.84 -44.30
CA LEU A 653 -3.37 6.61 -44.04
C LEU A 653 -4.76 6.75 -44.68
N PRO A 654 -5.24 5.78 -45.50
CA PRO A 654 -6.62 5.78 -45.96
C PRO A 654 -7.60 5.81 -44.77
N ARG A 655 -8.75 6.49 -44.90
CA ARG A 655 -9.71 6.72 -43.80
C ARG A 655 -10.17 5.44 -43.10
N THR A 656 -10.27 4.33 -43.82
CA THR A 656 -10.64 3.02 -43.27
C THR A 656 -9.48 2.35 -42.51
N CYS A 657 -8.22 2.67 -42.83
CA CYS A 657 -7.03 2.06 -42.24
C CYS A 657 -6.71 2.56 -40.83
N PHE A 658 -7.42 3.58 -40.33
CA PHE A 658 -7.34 3.96 -38.91
C PHE A 658 -8.00 2.91 -38.00
N PHE A 659 -8.91 2.08 -38.53
CA PHE A 659 -9.37 0.88 -37.83
C PHE A 659 -8.34 -0.25 -37.95
N PRO A 660 -7.90 -0.84 -36.84
CA PRO A 660 -6.83 -1.84 -36.83
C PRO A 660 -7.20 -3.11 -37.60
N GLN A 661 -8.49 -3.50 -37.62
CA GLN A 661 -8.98 -4.64 -38.40
C GLN A 661 -8.67 -4.56 -39.91
N ASN A 662 -8.46 -3.35 -40.45
CA ASN A 662 -8.21 -3.13 -41.88
C ASN A 662 -6.73 -3.15 -42.24
N ILE A 663 -5.82 -3.08 -41.27
CA ILE A 663 -4.37 -2.98 -41.49
C ILE A 663 -3.58 -4.11 -40.80
N ILE A 664 -4.13 -4.75 -39.77
CA ILE A 664 -3.40 -5.72 -38.94
C ILE A 664 -2.77 -6.87 -39.74
N ASN A 665 -3.42 -7.33 -40.82
CA ASN A 665 -2.91 -8.40 -41.68
C ASN A 665 -1.76 -7.96 -42.61
N GLN A 666 -1.54 -6.65 -42.74
CA GLN A 666 -0.48 -6.06 -43.57
C GLN A 666 0.80 -5.81 -42.77
N VAL A 667 0.74 -5.86 -41.44
CA VAL A 667 1.90 -5.65 -40.55
C VAL A 667 2.91 -6.79 -40.74
N LYS A 668 4.12 -6.43 -41.16
CA LYS A 668 5.18 -7.40 -41.48
C LYS A 668 5.90 -7.87 -40.22
N THR A 669 6.17 -6.97 -39.31
CA THR A 669 6.85 -7.23 -38.04
C THR A 669 5.96 -8.09 -37.13
N PRO A 670 6.52 -9.06 -36.38
CA PRO A 670 5.72 -9.87 -35.46
C PRO A 670 4.94 -9.03 -34.45
N LEU A 671 3.63 -9.25 -34.38
CA LEU A 671 2.71 -8.47 -33.55
C LEU A 671 1.97 -9.38 -32.56
N PHE A 672 1.77 -8.90 -31.33
CA PHE A 672 0.93 -9.50 -30.31
C PHE A 672 -0.30 -8.63 -30.03
N ILE A 673 -1.50 -9.21 -30.09
CA ILE A 673 -2.73 -8.53 -29.70
C ILE A 673 -3.12 -8.96 -28.29
N LEU A 674 -3.06 -8.03 -27.34
CA LEU A 674 -3.62 -8.18 -26.01
C LEU A 674 -4.88 -7.31 -25.93
N ASN A 675 -6.04 -7.93 -25.86
CA ASN A 675 -7.30 -7.17 -25.84
C ASN A 675 -8.31 -7.88 -24.93
N SER A 676 -9.21 -7.11 -24.33
CA SER A 676 -10.42 -7.70 -23.77
C SER A 676 -11.46 -7.88 -24.88
N ALA A 677 -12.16 -9.03 -24.87
CA ALA A 677 -13.36 -9.26 -25.65
C ALA A 677 -14.51 -8.34 -25.25
N PHE A 678 -14.53 -7.90 -23.99
CA PHE A 678 -15.48 -6.97 -23.42
C PHE A 678 -14.76 -5.70 -22.95
N ASP A 679 -14.01 -5.08 -23.87
CA ASP A 679 -13.23 -3.88 -23.58
C ASP A 679 -14.12 -2.80 -22.96
N SER A 680 -13.80 -2.43 -21.70
CA SER A 680 -14.67 -1.57 -20.91
C SER A 680 -14.83 -0.19 -21.53
N TRP A 681 -13.76 0.35 -22.11
CA TRP A 681 -13.81 1.65 -22.78
C TRP A 681 -14.66 1.57 -24.04
N GLN A 682 -14.44 0.57 -24.90
CA GLN A 682 -15.20 0.45 -26.15
C GLN A 682 -16.69 0.21 -25.87
N ILE A 683 -17.03 -0.60 -24.87
CA ILE A 683 -18.41 -0.84 -24.48
C ILE A 683 -19.08 0.46 -24.05
N GLU A 684 -18.48 1.19 -23.11
CA GLU A 684 -19.05 2.41 -22.53
C GLU A 684 -19.13 3.56 -23.56
N ASN A 685 -18.10 3.72 -24.41
CA ASN A 685 -17.97 4.91 -25.26
C ASN A 685 -18.48 4.69 -26.69
N SER A 686 -18.65 3.44 -27.14
CA SER A 686 -19.04 3.18 -28.52
C SER A 686 -20.09 2.09 -28.74
N ILE A 687 -20.32 1.19 -27.78
CA ILE A 687 -21.33 0.13 -27.94
C ILE A 687 -22.62 0.50 -27.22
N ALA A 688 -22.54 1.04 -26.01
CA ALA A 688 -23.68 1.48 -25.23
C ALA A 688 -23.43 2.87 -24.61
N PRO A 689 -23.08 3.89 -25.42
CA PRO A 689 -22.96 5.25 -24.91
C PRO A 689 -24.32 5.81 -24.47
N PRO A 690 -24.36 6.82 -23.58
CA PRO A 690 -25.61 7.43 -23.14
C PRO A 690 -26.51 7.91 -24.29
N SER A 691 -25.92 8.34 -25.41
CA SER A 691 -26.67 8.74 -26.61
C SER A 691 -27.43 7.59 -27.29
N ALA A 692 -26.96 6.35 -27.15
CA ALA A 692 -27.60 5.15 -27.70
C ALA A 692 -28.53 4.45 -26.70
N ASP A 693 -28.45 4.80 -25.41
CA ASP A 693 -29.34 4.31 -24.33
C ASP A 693 -30.11 5.44 -23.62
N PRO A 694 -31.04 6.15 -24.29
CA PRO A 694 -31.82 7.22 -23.64
C PRO A 694 -32.64 6.74 -22.44
N SER A 695 -32.95 5.44 -22.38
CA SER A 695 -33.71 4.82 -21.29
C SER A 695 -32.87 4.43 -20.07
N GLY A 696 -31.54 4.45 -20.16
CA GLY A 696 -30.64 3.99 -19.09
C GLY A 696 -30.66 2.47 -18.84
N SER A 697 -31.25 1.69 -19.75
CA SER A 697 -31.42 0.24 -19.61
C SER A 697 -30.09 -0.53 -19.65
N TRP A 698 -29.08 0.01 -20.33
CA TRP A 698 -27.73 -0.51 -20.49
C TRP A 698 -26.71 0.11 -19.54
N HIS A 699 -27.08 1.12 -18.76
CA HIS A 699 -26.15 1.82 -17.87
C HIS A 699 -25.41 0.85 -16.93
N ASN A 700 -26.13 -0.01 -16.20
CA ASN A 700 -25.50 -0.96 -15.27
C ASN A 700 -24.60 -1.99 -15.98
N CYS A 701 -24.96 -2.40 -17.20
CA CYS A 701 -24.19 -3.34 -18.00
C CYS A 701 -22.91 -2.70 -18.54
N SER A 702 -22.98 -1.46 -19.04
CA SER A 702 -21.84 -0.75 -19.62
C SER A 702 -20.84 -0.25 -18.57
N SER A 703 -21.32 0.28 -17.43
CA SER A 703 -20.48 0.90 -16.40
C SER A 703 -19.99 -0.03 -15.30
N SER A 704 -20.68 -1.16 -15.07
CA SER A 704 -20.34 -2.09 -13.98
C SER A 704 -20.39 -3.58 -14.38
N PHE A 705 -20.56 -3.86 -15.67
CA PHE A 705 -20.67 -5.21 -16.23
C PHE A 705 -21.78 -6.08 -15.61
N LYS A 706 -22.82 -5.43 -15.06
CA LYS A 706 -24.02 -6.09 -14.52
C LYS A 706 -25.10 -6.17 -15.59
N CYS A 707 -24.90 -7.12 -16.50
CA CYS A 707 -25.74 -7.28 -17.68
C CYS A 707 -26.84 -8.34 -17.45
N ASN A 708 -28.03 -8.10 -18.01
CA ASN A 708 -29.05 -9.13 -18.11
C ASN A 708 -28.74 -10.10 -19.28
N ALA A 709 -29.52 -11.18 -19.40
CA ALA A 709 -29.28 -12.22 -20.41
C ALA A 709 -29.26 -11.68 -21.86
N SER A 710 -30.16 -10.77 -22.22
CA SER A 710 -30.23 -10.20 -23.57
C SER A 710 -29.04 -9.27 -23.87
N GLN A 711 -28.60 -8.52 -22.86
CA GLN A 711 -27.42 -7.64 -22.97
C GLN A 711 -26.14 -8.45 -23.12
N MET A 712 -25.99 -9.51 -22.32
CA MET A 712 -24.88 -10.44 -22.47
C MET A 712 -24.88 -11.12 -23.83
N GLN A 713 -26.03 -11.55 -24.35
CA GLN A 713 -26.12 -12.14 -25.69
C GLN A 713 -25.62 -11.20 -26.79
N PHE A 714 -25.92 -9.91 -26.69
CA PHE A 714 -25.41 -8.90 -27.63
C PHE A 714 -23.89 -8.73 -27.48
N LEU A 715 -23.38 -8.64 -26.25
CA LEU A 715 -21.94 -8.54 -25.99
C LEU A 715 -21.17 -9.79 -26.47
N GLU A 716 -21.76 -10.97 -26.38
CA GLU A 716 -21.19 -12.19 -26.97
C GLU A 716 -21.11 -12.09 -28.50
N GLY A 717 -22.11 -11.49 -29.15
CA GLY A 717 -22.05 -11.16 -30.59
C GLY A 717 -20.90 -10.20 -30.93
N PHE A 718 -20.66 -9.21 -30.08
CA PHE A 718 -19.51 -8.31 -30.19
C PHE A 718 -18.17 -9.03 -30.02
N LYS A 719 -18.04 -9.91 -29.00
CA LYS A 719 -16.88 -10.80 -28.80
C LYS A 719 -16.61 -11.64 -30.06
N MET A 720 -17.64 -12.27 -30.61
CA MET A 720 -17.51 -13.10 -31.82
C MET A 720 -17.05 -12.29 -33.03
N SER A 721 -17.52 -11.05 -33.16
CA SER A 721 -17.06 -10.14 -34.22
C SER A 721 -15.58 -9.79 -34.08
N MET A 722 -15.06 -9.68 -32.84
CA MET A 722 -13.63 -9.46 -32.58
C MET A 722 -12.79 -10.66 -33.01
N LEU A 723 -13.23 -11.86 -32.61
CA LEU A 723 -12.53 -13.10 -32.94
C LEU A 723 -12.52 -13.34 -34.46
N ASP A 724 -13.62 -13.03 -35.16
CA ASP A 724 -13.67 -13.13 -36.62
C ASP A 724 -12.72 -12.13 -37.30
N ALA A 725 -12.69 -10.87 -36.84
CA ALA A 725 -11.76 -9.87 -37.35
C ALA A 725 -10.28 -10.23 -37.15
N LEU A 726 -9.96 -11.02 -36.11
CA LEU A 726 -8.61 -11.50 -35.81
C LEU A 726 -8.29 -12.86 -36.45
N LYS A 727 -9.24 -13.51 -37.13
CA LYS A 727 -9.09 -14.89 -37.65
C LYS A 727 -7.94 -15.06 -38.64
N THR A 728 -7.78 -14.14 -39.58
CA THR A 728 -6.65 -14.21 -40.54
C THR A 728 -5.32 -13.91 -39.84
N PHE A 729 -5.32 -12.92 -38.95
CA PHE A 729 -4.15 -12.54 -38.16
C PHE A 729 -3.64 -13.70 -37.29
N SER A 730 -4.57 -14.46 -36.71
CA SER A 730 -4.26 -15.58 -35.81
C SER A 730 -3.67 -16.78 -36.54
N MET A 731 -3.86 -16.92 -37.85
CA MET A 731 -3.25 -18.02 -38.64
C MET A 731 -1.73 -17.90 -38.76
N SER A 732 -1.17 -16.70 -38.57
CA SER A 732 0.26 -16.49 -38.65
C SER A 732 0.98 -16.99 -37.39
N SER A 733 1.99 -17.84 -37.58
CA SER A 733 2.82 -18.41 -36.49
C SER A 733 3.79 -17.40 -35.88
N LYS A 734 4.12 -16.30 -36.57
CA LYS A 734 4.94 -15.20 -36.01
C LYS A 734 4.15 -14.33 -35.02
N ASN A 735 2.83 -14.28 -35.14
CA ASN A 735 1.99 -13.38 -34.36
C ASN A 735 1.53 -14.07 -33.06
N GLY A 736 1.19 -13.28 -32.05
CA GLY A 736 0.55 -13.76 -30.82
C GLY A 736 -0.78 -13.08 -30.56
N MET A 737 -1.65 -13.71 -29.77
CA MET A 737 -2.86 -13.05 -29.28
C MET A 737 -3.26 -13.59 -27.91
N PHE A 738 -3.78 -12.70 -27.07
CA PHE A 738 -4.44 -13.01 -25.81
C PHE A 738 -5.73 -12.18 -25.75
N ILE A 739 -6.88 -12.85 -25.92
CA ILE A 739 -8.19 -12.22 -25.83
C ILE A 739 -8.83 -12.64 -24.51
N SER A 740 -8.86 -11.70 -23.57
CA SER A 740 -9.39 -11.91 -22.23
C SER A 740 -10.91 -11.71 -22.19
N SER A 741 -11.61 -12.51 -21.41
CA SER A 741 -13.05 -12.35 -21.11
C SER A 741 -13.31 -11.29 -20.02
N ARG A 742 -12.28 -10.61 -19.50
CA ARG A 742 -12.42 -9.64 -18.39
C ARG A 742 -12.98 -8.31 -18.88
N TRP A 743 -13.96 -7.73 -18.19
CA TRP A 743 -14.34 -6.33 -18.41
C TRP A 743 -13.22 -5.40 -17.94
N ALA A 744 -12.39 -4.96 -18.88
CA ALA A 744 -11.16 -4.23 -18.59
C ALA A 744 -10.64 -3.47 -19.82
N HIS A 745 -9.76 -2.52 -19.56
CA HIS A 745 -9.00 -1.75 -20.54
C HIS A 745 -7.55 -1.60 -20.02
N CYS A 746 -6.55 -1.53 -20.91
CA CYS A 746 -5.11 -1.47 -20.56
C CYS A 746 -4.59 -2.63 -19.67
N LEU A 747 -4.68 -3.86 -20.14
CA LEU A 747 -4.34 -5.06 -19.36
C LEU A 747 -2.84 -5.16 -19.01
N ALA A 748 -1.95 -4.59 -19.83
CA ALA A 748 -0.50 -4.65 -19.61
C ALA A 748 0.02 -3.54 -18.69
N GLU A 749 -0.73 -2.48 -18.45
CA GLU A 749 -0.33 -1.40 -17.53
C GLU A 749 -0.71 -1.71 -16.07
N ARG A 750 -1.72 -2.56 -15.89
CA ARG A 750 -2.32 -2.85 -14.60
C ARG A 750 -1.64 -4.02 -13.90
N LYS A 751 -1.42 -3.85 -12.59
CA LYS A 751 -0.83 -4.87 -11.71
C LYS A 751 -1.72 -6.12 -11.61
N ASP A 752 -3.03 -5.93 -11.44
CA ASP A 752 -4.00 -7.01 -11.22
C ASP A 752 -4.24 -7.91 -12.44
N THR A 753 -3.79 -7.51 -13.63
CA THR A 753 -3.95 -8.30 -14.87
C THR A 753 -2.62 -8.78 -15.46
N TRP A 754 -1.53 -8.01 -15.34
CA TRP A 754 -0.26 -8.38 -15.97
C TRP A 754 0.45 -9.56 -15.26
N PHE A 755 0.43 -9.61 -13.92
CA PHE A 755 1.34 -10.49 -13.17
C PHE A 755 1.17 -12.00 -13.44
N PRO A 756 2.25 -12.78 -13.37
CA PRO A 756 2.24 -14.23 -13.65
C PRO A 756 1.27 -15.06 -12.78
N GLY A 757 0.94 -14.60 -11.56
CA GLY A 757 0.05 -15.29 -10.61
C GLY A 757 -1.43 -14.92 -10.69
N ASN A 758 -1.82 -14.00 -11.59
CA ASN A 758 -3.17 -13.43 -11.63
C ASN A 758 -4.10 -14.09 -12.66
N SER A 759 -3.87 -15.37 -13.03
CA SER A 759 -4.78 -16.10 -13.92
C SER A 759 -6.13 -16.35 -13.25
N GLN A 760 -7.22 -15.97 -13.91
CA GLN A 760 -8.60 -16.26 -13.46
C GLN A 760 -8.97 -17.74 -13.70
N PRO A 761 -9.96 -18.29 -12.98
CA PRO A 761 -10.51 -19.61 -13.29
C PRO A 761 -11.03 -19.66 -14.75
N GLY A 762 -10.39 -20.46 -15.60
CA GLY A 762 -10.67 -20.52 -17.06
C GLY A 762 -9.48 -20.12 -17.93
N GLU A 763 -8.60 -19.25 -17.43
CA GLU A 763 -7.42 -18.81 -18.17
C GLU A 763 -6.31 -19.88 -18.13
N ASP A 764 -6.00 -20.47 -19.30
CA ASP A 764 -4.92 -21.45 -19.50
C ASP A 764 -3.54 -20.95 -19.00
N LYS A 765 -3.32 -19.62 -18.94
CA LYS A 765 -2.02 -18.97 -18.71
C LYS A 765 -2.14 -17.48 -18.37
N GLY A 766 -1.30 -16.96 -17.46
CA GLY A 766 -1.23 -15.52 -17.16
C GLY A 766 -0.65 -14.66 -18.31
N ILE A 767 -1.09 -13.40 -18.42
CA ILE A 767 -0.77 -12.48 -19.54
C ILE A 767 0.74 -12.27 -19.70
N ALA A 768 1.47 -11.92 -18.63
CA ALA A 768 2.94 -11.72 -18.71
C ALA A 768 3.66 -12.96 -19.27
N VAL A 769 3.25 -14.16 -18.85
CA VAL A 769 3.85 -15.42 -19.31
C VAL A 769 3.51 -15.70 -20.77
N ALA A 770 2.28 -15.41 -21.20
CA ALA A 770 1.86 -15.56 -22.59
C ALA A 770 2.65 -14.62 -23.53
N VAL A 771 2.82 -13.36 -23.14
CA VAL A 771 3.60 -12.37 -23.90
C VAL A 771 5.07 -12.75 -23.92
N GLY A 772 5.65 -13.11 -22.76
CA GLY A 772 7.03 -13.56 -22.65
C GLY A 772 7.32 -14.76 -23.55
N ASP A 773 6.47 -15.80 -23.49
CA ASP A 773 6.69 -16.99 -24.29
C ASP A 773 6.54 -16.76 -25.79
N TRP A 774 5.65 -15.86 -26.21
CA TRP A 774 5.60 -15.44 -27.61
C TRP A 774 6.84 -14.63 -28.00
N TYR A 775 7.27 -13.70 -27.14
CA TYR A 775 8.39 -12.82 -27.44
C TYR A 775 9.69 -13.62 -27.58
N PHE A 776 9.95 -14.53 -26.64
CA PHE A 776 11.14 -15.39 -26.59
C PHE A 776 10.98 -16.72 -27.34
N GLU A 777 9.84 -16.95 -28.02
CA GLU A 777 9.57 -18.17 -28.81
C GLU A 777 9.65 -19.47 -28.00
N ARG A 778 9.19 -19.43 -26.74
CA ARG A 778 9.20 -20.57 -25.82
C ARG A 778 7.94 -21.44 -25.92
N ALA A 779 6.83 -20.93 -26.44
CA ALA A 779 5.56 -21.66 -26.48
C ALA A 779 5.24 -22.32 -27.82
N LYS A 780 4.56 -23.48 -27.73
CA LYS A 780 3.95 -24.18 -28.88
C LYS A 780 2.57 -23.60 -29.27
N LYS A 781 1.87 -22.96 -28.32
CA LYS A 781 0.57 -22.28 -28.49
C LYS A 781 0.79 -20.78 -28.26
N LEU A 782 0.50 -19.95 -29.26
CA LEU A 782 0.70 -18.50 -29.24
C LEU A 782 -0.62 -17.72 -29.20
N LYS A 783 -1.75 -18.43 -29.10
CA LYS A 783 -3.10 -17.89 -29.19
C LYS A 783 -3.87 -18.35 -27.97
N PHE A 784 -4.33 -17.39 -27.18
CA PHE A 784 -5.07 -17.62 -25.94
C PHE A 784 -6.39 -16.87 -26.04
N THR A 785 -7.47 -17.60 -25.79
CA THR A 785 -8.85 -17.09 -25.71
C THR A 785 -9.48 -17.79 -24.53
N ASP A 786 -10.00 -17.01 -23.59
CA ASP A 786 -10.79 -17.51 -22.47
C ASP A 786 -12.30 -17.52 -22.83
#